data_AF-A0A1Y1YCQ5-F1
#
_entry.id   AF-A0A1Y1YCQ5-F1
#
_cell.length_a   1.000
_cell.length_b   1.000
_cell.length_c   1.000
_cell.angle_alpha   90.00
_cell.angle_beta   90.00
_cell.angle_gamma   90.00
#
_symmetry.space_group_name_H-M   'P 1'
#
loop_
_entity.id
_entity.type
_entity.pdbx_description
1 polymer ?
#
loop_
_entity_poly.entity_id
_entity_poly.type
_entity_poly.pdbx_seq_one_letter_code
_entity_poly.pdbx_strand_id
1 'polypeptide(L)'
;MTTFLAQVGSRLGTSRDMNNRVARTMTYLLFLSRLLVLQFCLQVDNNALSFTSARWMLLQVCPHMFMDVFEHLFQKLLPLHQRSIAEEPALIDIVRKTFQNTRSCLMEHRGAPQFSADCTLFVVHDEAQILGEEHFGRFESLNGTRDDRPLLSPILYGFRNIEGENELTVLTSGTGLSIYTLNWARSSGSTLKHLPGAFTYMEFPGWTSRQSIDTYITSIRNQLPTEDARVVLDSLLPSEARDMLFEKLAGRFRPIVTAIEAIIANGTPGFWKVAIEKTEARLVSWDHQREPGNLIHEIIRLENKYRRNLDVFQHLRTVEEGLGLLLFQRYMFGARTLVLEDAVPEMVERAFGRIMIIDGAARTVLDEPFAMKAAENYVRVRDIGFVKTMEQWMQQSNNASVHGFAWEYMMMSVFVETFKTHPFSDWSHQPSIPSMCASLEGKSEIVGLIDDCFQRGVTHQEITMQQFMEAHVNNNSTRGGKSVPPFYFPKAKPSGPDMVFYIRVNGNLFPVFVQLKLRPVFSHQTTHAALKTVSEECVQEHVENLGDYCPTNNTYISMIIAYPGKMIVSQIGRPNPALPSRSLNQVVVNITGDNFAKIFPPSHVDFLDRIKTPVKRHAMDQEWDEGDQLKKSRTYTCNLSQ
;
A
#
# COMPACT_ATOMS: atom_id res chain seq x y z
N MET A 1 8.38 10.00 -27.62
CA MET A 1 7.13 10.45 -26.98
C MET A 1 6.77 11.90 -27.33
N THR A 2 7.67 12.87 -27.17
CA THR A 2 7.42 14.30 -27.47
C THR A 2 6.89 14.54 -28.88
N THR A 3 7.48 13.89 -29.89
CA THR A 3 6.99 13.93 -31.29
C THR A 3 5.57 13.39 -31.41
N PHE A 4 5.24 12.29 -30.72
CA PHE A 4 3.88 11.73 -30.69
C PHE A 4 2.88 12.70 -30.05
N LEU A 5 3.21 13.27 -28.89
CA LEU A 5 2.37 14.25 -28.18
C LEU A 5 2.07 15.48 -29.04
N ALA A 6 3.10 16.08 -29.65
CA ALA A 6 2.94 17.23 -30.54
C ALA A 6 2.05 16.89 -31.76
N GLN A 7 2.20 15.69 -32.32
CA GLN A 7 1.40 15.23 -33.46
C GLN A 7 -0.05 14.94 -33.10
N VAL A 8 -0.33 14.38 -31.91
CA VAL A 8 -1.70 14.23 -31.41
C VAL A 8 -2.30 15.61 -31.16
N GLY A 9 -1.63 16.45 -30.36
CA GLY A 9 -2.14 17.75 -29.94
C GLY A 9 -2.48 18.69 -31.10
N SER A 10 -1.62 18.74 -32.13
CA SER A 10 -1.86 19.54 -33.35
C SER A 10 -3.06 19.09 -34.19
N ARG A 11 -3.61 17.91 -33.91
CA ARG A 11 -4.71 17.29 -34.68
C ARG A 11 -5.99 17.13 -33.86
N LEU A 12 -6.00 17.57 -32.60
CA LEU A 12 -7.21 17.52 -31.79
C LEU A 12 -8.22 18.55 -32.27
N GLY A 13 -9.43 18.08 -32.52
CA GLY A 13 -10.58 18.90 -32.87
C GLY A 13 -11.58 19.01 -31.71
N THR A 14 -12.77 19.49 -32.04
CA THR A 14 -13.91 19.57 -31.12
C THR A 14 -14.63 18.23 -30.95
N SER A 15 -14.51 17.32 -31.93
CA SER A 15 -15.13 15.98 -31.88
C SER A 15 -14.29 15.02 -31.04
N ARG A 16 -14.84 14.59 -29.89
CA ARG A 16 -14.17 13.68 -28.94
C ARG A 16 -14.00 12.26 -29.50
N ASP A 17 -14.96 11.73 -30.28
CA ASP A 17 -14.82 10.45 -31.00
C ASP A 17 -13.69 10.51 -32.04
N MET A 18 -13.62 11.60 -32.80
CA MET A 18 -12.56 11.78 -33.78
C MET A 18 -11.18 11.87 -33.11
N ASN A 19 -11.10 12.58 -31.97
CA ASN A 19 -9.90 12.65 -31.16
C ASN A 19 -9.47 11.25 -30.67
N ASN A 20 -10.42 10.41 -30.23
CA ASN A 20 -10.17 9.01 -29.86
C ASN A 20 -9.56 8.22 -31.03
N ARG A 21 -10.14 8.32 -32.23
CA ARG A 21 -9.62 7.65 -33.44
C ARG A 21 -8.21 8.11 -33.81
N VAL A 22 -7.96 9.42 -33.76
CA VAL A 22 -6.63 10.00 -34.05
C VAL A 22 -5.59 9.46 -33.07
N ALA A 23 -5.88 9.51 -31.76
CA ALA A 23 -4.97 9.01 -30.73
C ALA A 23 -4.69 7.50 -30.87
N ARG A 24 -5.70 6.69 -31.20
CA ARG A 24 -5.52 5.25 -31.48
C ARG A 24 -4.65 4.99 -32.71
N THR A 25 -4.95 5.68 -33.81
CA THR A 25 -4.21 5.53 -35.08
C THR A 25 -2.73 5.84 -34.88
N MET A 26 -2.42 6.95 -34.18
CA MET A 26 -1.04 7.29 -33.83
C MET A 26 -0.39 6.24 -32.91
N THR A 27 -1.16 5.67 -31.97
CA THR A 27 -0.69 4.61 -31.07
C THR A 27 -0.30 3.35 -31.84
N TYR A 28 -1.11 2.93 -32.82
CA TYR A 28 -0.82 1.79 -33.69
C TYR A 28 0.48 2.01 -34.48
N LEU A 29 0.69 3.20 -35.04
CA LEU A 29 1.91 3.52 -35.79
C LEU A 29 3.15 3.54 -34.89
N LEU A 30 3.01 4.06 -33.66
CA LEU A 30 4.09 4.05 -32.67
C LEU A 30 4.44 2.61 -32.27
N PHE A 31 3.44 1.78 -32.02
CA PHE A 31 3.66 0.38 -31.67
C PHE A 31 4.25 -0.42 -32.84
N LEU A 32 3.77 -0.19 -34.06
CA LEU A 32 4.33 -0.80 -35.27
C LEU A 32 5.82 -0.47 -35.42
N SER A 33 6.19 0.79 -35.18
CA SER A 33 7.61 1.21 -35.18
C SER A 33 8.42 0.40 -34.15
N ARG A 34 7.88 0.18 -32.94
CA ARG A 34 8.50 -0.64 -31.88
C ARG A 34 8.67 -2.11 -32.28
N LEU A 35 7.66 -2.69 -32.91
CA LEU A 35 7.74 -4.07 -33.39
C LEU A 35 8.78 -4.24 -34.49
N LEU A 36 8.88 -3.29 -35.43
CA LEU A 36 9.86 -3.33 -36.51
C LEU A 36 11.30 -3.21 -36.00
N VAL A 37 11.54 -2.32 -35.01
CA VAL A 37 12.86 -2.23 -34.35
C VAL A 37 13.19 -3.54 -33.62
N LEU A 38 12.22 -4.12 -32.93
CA LEU A 38 12.41 -5.41 -32.24
C LEU A 38 12.77 -6.52 -33.23
N GLN A 39 12.02 -6.65 -34.32
CA GLN A 39 12.32 -7.64 -35.37
C GLN A 39 13.71 -7.45 -35.95
N PHE A 40 14.13 -6.21 -36.22
CA PHE A 40 15.49 -5.91 -36.64
C PHE A 40 16.53 -6.38 -35.61
N CYS A 41 16.30 -6.10 -34.32
CA CYS A 41 17.22 -6.52 -33.25
C CYS A 41 17.34 -8.06 -33.15
N LEU A 42 16.24 -8.79 -33.39
CA LEU A 42 16.24 -10.26 -33.41
C LEU A 42 16.98 -10.85 -34.61
N GLN A 43 17.15 -10.09 -35.68
CA GLN A 43 17.83 -10.51 -36.91
C GLN A 43 19.36 -10.22 -36.91
N VAL A 44 19.88 -9.52 -35.90
CA VAL A 44 21.32 -9.25 -35.78
C VAL A 44 22.05 -10.51 -35.30
N ASP A 45 23.09 -10.92 -36.02
CA ASP A 45 23.91 -12.10 -35.69
C ASP A 45 24.46 -12.03 -34.25
N ASN A 46 24.49 -13.18 -33.55
CA ASN A 46 24.88 -13.34 -32.13
C ASN A 46 23.99 -12.65 -31.07
N ASN A 47 23.12 -11.70 -31.42
CA ASN A 47 22.10 -11.17 -30.49
C ASN A 47 21.02 -12.20 -30.18
N ALA A 48 20.84 -13.18 -31.08
CA ALA A 48 19.81 -14.19 -30.98
C ALA A 48 19.96 -15.19 -29.81
N LEU A 49 21.10 -15.18 -29.13
CA LEU A 49 21.35 -16.05 -27.98
C LEU A 49 21.15 -15.33 -26.64
N SER A 50 20.91 -14.02 -26.66
CA SER A 50 20.97 -13.18 -25.46
C SER A 50 19.75 -12.27 -25.26
N PHE A 51 18.80 -12.26 -26.20
CA PHE A 51 17.57 -11.47 -26.09
C PHE A 51 16.63 -12.00 -24.99
N THR A 52 16.10 -11.12 -24.14
CA THR A 52 15.21 -11.45 -23.02
C THR A 52 14.06 -10.45 -22.90
N SER A 53 12.98 -10.80 -22.19
CA SER A 53 11.89 -9.87 -21.87
C SER A 53 12.38 -8.61 -21.13
N ALA A 54 13.46 -8.72 -20.34
CA ALA A 54 14.09 -7.59 -19.69
C ALA A 54 14.80 -6.66 -20.71
N ARG A 55 15.42 -7.21 -21.76
CA ARG A 55 16.00 -6.40 -22.85
C ARG A 55 14.92 -5.74 -23.70
N TRP A 56 13.82 -6.43 -23.97
CA TRP A 56 12.65 -5.82 -24.60
C TRP A 56 12.08 -4.67 -23.77
N MET A 57 12.01 -4.84 -22.45
CA MET A 57 11.60 -3.77 -21.54
C MET A 57 12.57 -2.59 -21.59
N LEU A 58 13.89 -2.85 -21.55
CA LEU A 58 14.93 -1.82 -21.66
C LEU A 58 14.83 -1.02 -22.97
N LEU A 59 14.55 -1.68 -24.10
CA LEU A 59 14.33 -1.00 -25.40
C LEU A 59 13.18 0.01 -25.36
N GLN A 60 12.17 -0.22 -24.51
CA GLN A 60 11.00 0.65 -24.41
C GLN A 60 11.20 1.82 -23.45
N VAL A 61 11.96 1.63 -22.37
CA VAL A 61 12.18 2.64 -21.31
C VAL A 61 13.51 3.41 -21.46
N CYS A 62 14.41 2.93 -22.33
CA CYS A 62 15.69 3.56 -22.67
C CYS A 62 15.72 4.02 -24.14
N PRO A 63 14.76 4.84 -24.60
CA PRO A 63 14.58 5.10 -26.03
C PRO A 63 15.79 5.79 -26.66
N HIS A 64 16.60 6.53 -25.89
CA HIS A 64 17.79 7.27 -26.34
C HIS A 64 18.82 6.40 -27.08
N MET A 65 18.89 5.09 -26.80
CA MET A 65 19.76 4.16 -27.54
C MET A 65 19.33 3.94 -29.00
N PHE A 66 18.05 4.21 -29.32
CA PHE A 66 17.46 3.96 -30.64
C PHE A 66 16.60 5.14 -31.12
N MET A 67 16.70 6.32 -30.50
CA MET A 67 15.79 7.45 -30.73
C MET A 67 15.69 7.80 -32.21
N ASP A 68 16.83 7.88 -32.91
CA ASP A 68 16.89 8.26 -34.32
C ASP A 68 16.20 7.21 -35.21
N VAL A 69 16.38 5.93 -34.91
CA VAL A 69 15.76 4.82 -35.66
C VAL A 69 14.25 4.81 -35.41
N PHE A 70 13.85 4.96 -34.16
CA PHE A 70 12.45 5.05 -33.75
C PHE A 70 11.73 6.21 -34.40
N GLU A 71 12.31 7.40 -34.33
CA GLU A 71 11.74 8.61 -34.91
C GLU A 71 11.68 8.50 -36.43
N HIS A 72 12.75 8.03 -37.08
CA HIS A 72 12.78 7.83 -38.53
C HIS A 72 11.70 6.86 -39.00
N LEU A 73 11.54 5.70 -38.34
CA LEU A 73 10.50 4.74 -38.66
C LEU A 73 9.11 5.33 -38.42
N PHE A 74 8.89 5.98 -37.27
CA PHE A 74 7.61 6.59 -36.95
C PHE A 74 7.22 7.66 -37.96
N GLN A 75 8.15 8.54 -38.35
CA GLN A 75 7.93 9.57 -39.37
C GLN A 75 7.67 8.96 -40.76
N LYS A 76 8.35 7.87 -41.12
CA LYS A 76 8.09 7.14 -42.37
C LYS A 76 6.73 6.46 -42.42
N LEU A 77 6.22 6.01 -41.27
CA LEU A 77 4.90 5.38 -41.16
C LEU A 77 3.78 6.43 -40.99
N LEU A 78 4.11 7.66 -40.59
CA LEU A 78 3.14 8.73 -40.38
C LEU A 78 2.26 9.06 -41.61
N PRO A 79 2.74 9.03 -42.87
CA PRO A 79 1.88 9.20 -44.03
C PRO A 79 0.75 8.16 -44.14
N LEU A 80 0.92 6.97 -43.53
CA LEU A 80 -0.15 5.97 -43.44
C LEU A 80 -1.32 6.50 -42.60
N HIS A 81 -1.07 7.32 -41.58
CA HIS A 81 -2.09 7.92 -40.72
C HIS A 81 -3.19 8.65 -41.49
N GLN A 82 -2.85 9.46 -42.49
CA GLN A 82 -3.83 10.28 -43.24
C GLN A 82 -4.82 9.42 -44.02
N ARG A 83 -4.41 8.23 -44.46
CA ARG A 83 -5.27 7.23 -45.10
C ARG A 83 -5.98 6.35 -44.05
N SER A 84 -5.32 6.09 -42.93
CA SER A 84 -5.74 5.14 -41.89
C SER A 84 -6.82 5.64 -40.93
N ILE A 85 -7.11 6.94 -40.80
CA ILE A 85 -8.26 7.39 -39.98
C ILE A 85 -9.58 6.85 -40.55
N ALA A 86 -9.68 6.79 -41.89
CA ALA A 86 -10.84 6.20 -42.58
C ALA A 86 -10.76 4.67 -42.67
N GLU A 87 -9.55 4.10 -42.63
CA GLU A 87 -9.26 2.68 -42.79
C GLU A 87 -8.64 2.05 -41.51
N GLU A 88 -9.08 2.48 -40.33
CA GLU A 88 -8.56 2.02 -39.03
C GLU A 88 -8.48 0.48 -38.92
N PRO A 89 -9.47 -0.30 -39.41
CA PRO A 89 -9.39 -1.77 -39.39
C PRO A 89 -8.17 -2.34 -40.14
N ALA A 90 -7.81 -1.77 -41.30
CA ALA A 90 -6.68 -2.27 -42.09
C ALA A 90 -5.34 -2.04 -41.38
N LEU A 91 -5.19 -0.89 -40.70
CA LEU A 91 -4.00 -0.63 -39.88
C LEU A 91 -3.91 -1.59 -38.69
N ILE A 92 -5.03 -1.87 -38.02
CA ILE A 92 -5.09 -2.85 -36.93
C ILE A 92 -4.60 -4.22 -37.41
N ASP A 93 -5.05 -4.67 -38.58
CA ASP A 93 -4.65 -5.97 -39.13
C ASP A 93 -3.14 -6.03 -39.47
N ILE A 94 -2.57 -4.94 -40.00
CA ILE A 94 -1.13 -4.83 -40.24
C ILE A 94 -0.35 -4.96 -38.91
N VAL A 95 -0.79 -4.25 -37.87
CA VAL A 95 -0.13 -4.28 -36.57
C VAL A 95 -0.25 -5.65 -35.91
N ARG A 96 -1.43 -6.27 -35.96
CA ARG A 96 -1.67 -7.63 -35.45
C ARG A 96 -0.77 -8.64 -36.13
N LYS A 97 -0.73 -8.64 -37.47
CA LYS A 97 0.15 -9.55 -38.22
C LYS A 97 1.62 -9.34 -37.88
N THR A 98 2.05 -8.08 -37.72
CA THR A 98 3.43 -7.77 -37.35
C THR A 98 3.75 -8.25 -35.93
N PHE A 99 2.81 -8.10 -35.00
CA PHE A 99 2.92 -8.59 -33.63
C PHE A 99 3.04 -10.11 -33.59
N GLN A 100 2.14 -10.84 -34.26
CA GLN A 100 2.18 -12.30 -34.38
C GLN A 100 3.52 -12.78 -34.95
N ASN A 101 3.99 -12.17 -36.05
CA ASN A 101 5.27 -12.51 -36.65
C ASN A 101 6.44 -12.31 -35.67
N THR A 102 6.41 -11.21 -34.90
CA THR A 102 7.43 -10.93 -33.87
C THR A 102 7.41 -11.99 -32.78
N ARG A 103 6.21 -12.42 -32.35
CA ARG A 103 6.02 -13.49 -31.37
C ARG A 103 6.57 -14.82 -31.88
N SER A 104 6.26 -15.20 -33.12
CA SER A 104 6.82 -16.41 -33.73
C SER A 104 8.35 -16.37 -33.76
N CYS A 105 8.95 -15.22 -34.13
CA CYS A 105 10.40 -15.04 -34.09
C CYS A 105 10.99 -15.21 -32.68
N LEU A 106 10.27 -14.77 -31.64
CA LEU A 106 10.67 -14.94 -30.24
C LEU A 106 10.53 -16.39 -29.76
N MET A 107 9.50 -17.13 -30.20
CA MET A 107 9.29 -18.54 -29.87
C MET A 107 10.29 -19.47 -30.58
N GLU A 108 10.67 -19.15 -31.81
CA GLU A 108 11.71 -19.86 -32.56
C GLU A 108 13.13 -19.60 -31.98
N HIS A 109 13.23 -18.64 -31.06
CA HIS A 109 14.48 -18.24 -30.43
C HIS A 109 14.95 -19.24 -29.37
N ARG A 110 16.22 -19.66 -29.45
CA ARG A 110 16.82 -20.63 -28.52
C ARG A 110 17.60 -20.00 -27.35
N GLY A 111 17.54 -18.67 -27.20
CA GLY A 111 18.17 -17.94 -26.10
C GLY A 111 17.51 -18.20 -24.74
N ALA A 112 18.26 -18.00 -23.65
CA ALA A 112 17.74 -18.08 -22.29
C ALA A 112 17.34 -16.69 -21.77
N PRO A 113 16.14 -16.49 -21.18
CA PRO A 113 15.09 -17.50 -20.95
C PRO A 113 14.30 -17.82 -22.23
N GLN A 114 13.85 -19.08 -22.36
CA GLN A 114 13.05 -19.54 -23.49
C GLN A 114 11.67 -18.88 -23.46
N PHE A 115 11.30 -18.22 -24.54
CA PHE A 115 9.98 -17.61 -24.70
C PHE A 115 8.96 -18.69 -25.08
N SER A 116 8.01 -18.98 -24.19
CA SER A 116 6.96 -19.99 -24.41
C SER A 116 5.67 -19.37 -24.96
N ALA A 117 4.75 -20.22 -25.42
CA ALA A 117 3.42 -19.82 -25.84
C ALA A 117 2.59 -19.15 -24.72
N ASP A 118 2.97 -19.36 -23.46
CA ASP A 118 2.30 -18.77 -22.29
C ASP A 118 2.95 -17.45 -21.84
N CYS A 119 4.07 -17.05 -22.47
CA CYS A 119 4.74 -15.79 -22.15
C CYS A 119 3.95 -14.60 -22.71
N THR A 120 3.71 -13.60 -21.85
CA THR A 120 3.13 -12.31 -22.20
C THR A 120 4.20 -11.33 -22.63
N LEU A 121 3.96 -10.58 -23.72
CA LEU A 121 4.82 -9.47 -24.11
C LEU A 121 4.42 -8.22 -23.32
N PHE A 122 5.38 -7.53 -22.72
CA PHE A 122 5.14 -6.30 -21.98
C PHE A 122 5.24 -5.06 -22.87
N VAL A 123 4.28 -4.15 -22.73
CA VAL A 123 4.40 -2.78 -23.27
C VAL A 123 4.43 -1.79 -22.12
N VAL A 124 5.55 -1.11 -21.94
CA VAL A 124 5.72 -0.13 -20.85
C VAL A 124 5.40 1.28 -21.36
N HIS A 125 4.57 1.99 -20.61
CA HIS A 125 4.35 3.43 -20.74
C HIS A 125 4.82 4.09 -19.46
N ASP A 126 6.05 4.58 -19.42
CA ASP A 126 6.58 5.38 -18.31
C ASP A 126 6.12 6.84 -18.37
N GLU A 127 5.68 7.32 -19.53
CA GLU A 127 5.12 8.66 -19.71
C GLU A 127 3.62 8.74 -19.42
N ALA A 128 3.04 7.68 -18.85
CA ALA A 128 1.61 7.62 -18.58
C ALA A 128 1.15 8.75 -17.64
N GLN A 129 2.02 9.27 -16.76
CA GLN A 129 1.74 10.47 -15.95
C GLN A 129 1.45 11.71 -16.81
N ILE A 130 2.26 11.95 -17.85
CA ILE A 130 2.13 13.08 -18.77
C ILE A 130 0.86 12.87 -19.60
N LEU A 131 0.70 11.67 -20.17
CA LEU A 131 -0.44 11.32 -21.00
C LEU A 131 -1.78 11.33 -20.22
N GLY A 132 -1.74 11.14 -18.91
CA GLY A 132 -2.90 11.18 -18.02
C GLY A 132 -3.38 12.60 -17.70
N GLU A 133 -2.52 13.60 -17.85
CA GLU A 133 -2.87 15.02 -17.65
C GLU A 133 -3.08 15.75 -18.99
N GLU A 134 -2.39 15.32 -20.04
CA GLU A 134 -2.46 15.92 -21.35
C GLU A 134 -3.85 15.81 -21.98
N HIS A 135 -4.31 16.95 -22.49
CA HIS A 135 -5.56 17.08 -23.22
C HIS A 135 -6.78 16.48 -22.48
N PHE A 136 -6.81 16.56 -21.14
CA PHE A 136 -7.94 16.12 -20.33
C PHE A 136 -9.26 16.73 -20.83
N GLY A 137 -10.31 15.90 -20.91
CA GLY A 137 -11.64 16.31 -21.41
C GLY A 137 -11.77 16.41 -22.93
N ARG A 138 -10.69 16.17 -23.68
CA ARG A 138 -10.72 16.14 -25.17
C ARG A 138 -11.10 14.77 -25.74
N PHE A 139 -11.21 13.75 -24.89
CA PHE A 139 -11.51 12.37 -25.26
C PHE A 139 -12.71 11.87 -24.46
N GLU A 140 -13.53 11.01 -25.06
CA GLU A 140 -14.70 10.40 -24.40
C GLU A 140 -14.45 8.95 -24.00
N SER A 141 -15.13 8.52 -22.93
CA SER A 141 -15.13 7.12 -22.50
C SER A 141 -15.76 6.24 -23.58
N LEU A 142 -15.07 5.16 -23.95
CA LEU A 142 -15.60 4.21 -24.93
C LEU A 142 -16.63 3.24 -24.33
N ASN A 143 -16.89 3.31 -23.01
CA ASN A 143 -17.93 2.55 -22.31
C ASN A 143 -19.33 3.19 -22.39
N GLY A 144 -19.52 4.21 -23.23
CA GLY A 144 -20.80 4.91 -23.38
C GLY A 144 -21.12 5.93 -22.28
N THR A 145 -20.32 6.02 -21.22
CA THR A 145 -20.39 7.14 -20.26
C THR A 145 -19.75 8.38 -20.88
N ARG A 146 -20.41 9.55 -20.90
CA ARG A 146 -19.85 10.78 -21.50
C ARG A 146 -18.74 11.44 -20.64
N ASP A 147 -18.04 10.65 -19.85
CA ASP A 147 -17.05 11.15 -18.89
C ASP A 147 -15.82 11.70 -19.60
N ASP A 148 -15.25 12.77 -19.05
CA ASP A 148 -14.00 13.38 -19.49
C ASP A 148 -12.82 12.42 -19.31
N ARG A 149 -12.08 12.20 -20.41
CA ARG A 149 -10.91 11.32 -20.44
C ARG A 149 -9.67 12.08 -20.95
N PRO A 150 -8.47 11.79 -20.42
CA PRO A 150 -7.19 12.23 -20.98
C PRO A 150 -6.72 11.34 -22.13
N LEU A 151 -5.65 11.78 -22.79
CA LEU A 151 -5.03 11.09 -23.93
C LEU A 151 -4.59 9.64 -23.63
N LEU A 152 -4.25 9.33 -22.38
CA LEU A 152 -3.86 7.97 -21.99
C LEU A 152 -4.95 6.91 -22.31
N SER A 153 -6.24 7.26 -22.29
CA SER A 153 -7.32 6.27 -22.51
C SER A 153 -7.35 5.70 -23.93
N PRO A 154 -7.46 6.53 -24.98
CA PRO A 154 -7.43 6.00 -26.34
C PRO A 154 -6.12 5.26 -26.67
N ILE A 155 -4.99 5.61 -26.04
CA ILE A 155 -3.72 4.87 -26.20
C ILE A 155 -3.87 3.44 -25.68
N LEU A 156 -4.32 3.27 -24.43
CA LEU A 156 -4.48 1.95 -23.81
C LEU A 156 -5.50 1.09 -24.56
N TYR A 157 -6.57 1.71 -25.05
CA TYR A 157 -7.56 1.02 -25.87
C TYR A 157 -6.98 0.56 -27.21
N GLY A 158 -6.12 1.36 -27.84
CA GLY A 158 -5.39 0.95 -29.05
C GLY A 158 -4.65 -0.37 -28.84
N PHE A 159 -3.86 -0.49 -27.78
CA PHE A 159 -3.12 -1.74 -27.49
C PHE A 159 -4.03 -2.96 -27.32
N ARG A 160 -5.20 -2.80 -26.70
CA ARG A 160 -6.15 -3.91 -26.49
C ARG A 160 -6.78 -4.44 -27.79
N ASN A 161 -6.87 -3.62 -28.83
CA ASN A 161 -7.48 -4.04 -30.10
C ASN A 161 -6.54 -4.85 -30.99
N ILE A 162 -5.25 -4.90 -30.65
CA ILE A 162 -4.27 -5.61 -31.46
C ILE A 162 -4.40 -7.13 -31.28
N GLU A 163 -4.72 -7.66 -30.08
CA GLU A 163 -5.14 -9.06 -29.87
C GLU A 163 -5.70 -9.37 -28.47
N GLY A 164 -6.33 -10.54 -28.30
CA GLY A 164 -7.14 -10.94 -27.13
C GLY A 164 -6.45 -10.83 -25.77
N GLU A 165 -7.27 -10.71 -24.71
CA GLU A 165 -6.94 -10.22 -23.35
C GLU A 165 -5.74 -10.87 -22.61
N ASN A 166 -5.13 -11.93 -23.16
CA ASN A 166 -4.12 -12.75 -22.48
C ASN A 166 -2.70 -12.72 -23.09
N GLU A 167 -2.46 -12.09 -24.25
CA GLU A 167 -1.15 -12.21 -24.95
C GLU A 167 -0.25 -10.96 -24.85
N LEU A 168 -0.85 -9.79 -24.65
CA LEU A 168 -0.17 -8.50 -24.53
C LEU A 168 -0.49 -7.86 -23.17
N THR A 169 0.52 -7.67 -22.33
CA THR A 169 0.35 -6.98 -21.04
C THR A 169 0.85 -5.55 -21.13
N VAL A 170 -0.05 -4.59 -20.96
CA VAL A 170 0.31 -3.17 -20.91
C VAL A 170 0.61 -2.76 -19.47
N LEU A 171 1.85 -2.34 -19.21
CA LEU A 171 2.31 -1.81 -17.93
C LEU A 171 2.33 -0.29 -18.00
N THR A 172 1.36 0.35 -17.36
CA THR A 172 1.37 1.80 -17.14
C THR A 172 2.18 2.12 -15.89
N SER A 173 3.26 2.86 -16.06
CA SER A 173 4.14 3.33 -14.98
C SER A 173 4.35 4.84 -15.09
N GLY A 174 4.62 5.52 -13.99
CA GLY A 174 4.84 6.96 -14.01
C GLY A 174 4.62 7.54 -12.62
N THR A 175 5.60 8.30 -12.15
CA THR A 175 5.52 9.11 -10.93
C THR A 175 4.43 10.18 -11.08
N GLY A 176 3.38 10.09 -10.29
CA GLY A 176 2.22 11.00 -10.34
C GLY A 176 0.96 10.38 -10.94
N LEU A 177 0.99 9.08 -11.27
CA LEU A 177 -0.22 8.34 -11.60
C LEU A 177 -0.96 7.94 -10.33
N SER A 178 -2.13 8.54 -10.12
CA SER A 178 -2.99 8.13 -9.02
C SER A 178 -3.60 6.74 -9.20
N ILE A 179 -3.95 6.07 -8.11
CA ILE A 179 -4.71 4.82 -8.09
C ILE A 179 -6.06 5.01 -8.76
N TYR A 180 -6.65 6.21 -8.71
CA TYR A 180 -7.84 6.52 -9.49
C TYR A 180 -7.56 6.55 -10.99
N THR A 181 -6.44 7.14 -11.43
CA THR A 181 -5.99 7.10 -12.84
C THR A 181 -5.74 5.66 -13.29
N LEU A 182 -5.19 4.81 -12.41
CA LEU A 182 -4.94 3.40 -12.72
C LEU A 182 -6.24 2.56 -12.74
N ASN A 183 -7.13 2.77 -11.77
CA ASN A 183 -8.46 2.16 -11.74
C ASN A 183 -9.32 2.63 -12.91
N TRP A 184 -9.14 3.86 -13.34
CA TRP A 184 -9.75 4.45 -14.53
C TRP A 184 -9.20 3.85 -15.82
N ALA A 185 -7.88 3.72 -15.95
CA ALA A 185 -7.22 3.01 -17.05
C ALA A 185 -7.71 1.54 -17.12
N ARG A 186 -7.98 0.94 -15.96
CA ARG A 186 -8.63 -0.36 -15.84
C ARG A 186 -10.08 -0.33 -16.32
N SER A 187 -10.88 0.64 -15.87
CA SER A 187 -12.33 0.70 -16.15
C SER A 187 -12.67 1.15 -17.57
N SER A 188 -11.81 1.92 -18.25
CA SER A 188 -12.05 2.45 -19.60
C SER A 188 -12.04 1.41 -20.73
N GLY A 189 -11.94 0.13 -20.40
CA GLY A 189 -12.37 -0.92 -21.31
C GLY A 189 -13.24 -1.92 -20.57
N SER A 190 -14.38 -2.26 -21.17
CA SER A 190 -15.15 -3.43 -20.79
C SER A 190 -14.25 -4.68 -20.80
N THR A 191 -14.45 -5.56 -19.82
CA THR A 191 -13.95 -6.95 -19.67
C THR A 191 -12.63 -7.29 -18.93
N LEU A 192 -11.97 -6.39 -18.19
CA LEU A 192 -10.94 -6.82 -17.21
C LEU A 192 -11.54 -7.26 -15.85
N LYS A 193 -12.08 -8.48 -15.78
CA LYS A 193 -12.42 -9.12 -14.49
C LYS A 193 -11.19 -9.57 -13.68
N HIS A 194 -10.03 -9.75 -14.31
CA HIS A 194 -8.81 -10.16 -13.60
C HIS A 194 -7.53 -9.49 -14.14
N LEU A 195 -7.25 -8.28 -13.67
CA LEU A 195 -5.85 -7.97 -13.34
C LEU A 195 -5.55 -8.75 -12.05
N PRO A 196 -4.45 -9.50 -11.95
CA PRO A 196 -4.03 -10.15 -10.71
C PRO A 196 -4.15 -9.18 -9.53
N GLY A 197 -4.72 -9.67 -8.43
CA GLY A 197 -4.88 -8.88 -7.22
C GLY A 197 -3.53 -8.37 -6.76
N ALA A 198 -3.46 -7.05 -6.53
CA ALA A 198 -2.25 -6.30 -6.26
C ALA A 198 -1.30 -6.27 -7.46
N PHE A 199 -0.64 -5.13 -7.65
CA PHE A 199 0.47 -4.96 -8.57
C PHE A 199 1.62 -5.89 -8.14
N THR A 200 1.49 -7.18 -8.41
CA THR A 200 2.43 -8.25 -8.02
C THR A 200 3.80 -8.04 -8.68
N TYR A 201 3.85 -7.27 -9.77
CA TYR A 201 5.07 -6.84 -10.45
C TYR A 201 5.78 -5.64 -9.78
N MET A 202 5.26 -5.12 -8.65
CA MET A 202 5.95 -4.12 -7.82
C MET A 202 6.93 -4.74 -6.80
N GLU A 203 7.23 -6.03 -6.90
CA GLU A 203 8.43 -6.63 -6.28
C GLU A 203 9.71 -6.23 -7.02
N PHE A 204 9.85 -4.94 -7.34
CA PHE A 204 11.19 -4.40 -7.53
C PHE A 204 11.79 -4.27 -6.13
N PRO A 205 12.85 -5.02 -5.78
CA PRO A 205 13.44 -4.93 -4.45
C PRO A 205 14.09 -3.56 -4.22
N GLY A 206 13.98 -2.60 -5.14
CA GLY A 206 14.60 -1.30 -5.04
C GLY A 206 16.11 -1.37 -5.26
N TRP A 207 16.74 -0.20 -5.27
CA TRP A 207 18.14 -0.08 -4.88
C TRP A 207 18.22 -0.15 -3.35
N THR A 208 17.86 -1.30 -2.80
CA THR A 208 17.83 -1.56 -1.34
C THR A 208 19.22 -1.67 -0.75
N SER A 209 20.22 -1.92 -1.58
CA SER A 209 21.60 -1.99 -1.17
C SER A 209 22.51 -1.51 -2.29
N ARG A 210 23.73 -1.17 -1.91
CA ARG A 210 24.83 -0.95 -2.84
C ARG A 210 25.06 -2.15 -3.77
N GLN A 211 24.85 -3.37 -3.27
CA GLN A 211 24.97 -4.62 -4.01
C GLN A 211 23.93 -4.74 -5.14
N SER A 212 22.75 -4.13 -4.98
CA SER A 212 21.74 -4.06 -6.05
C SER A 212 22.26 -3.27 -7.26
N ILE A 213 23.02 -2.19 -7.03
CA ILE A 213 23.66 -1.39 -8.10
C ILE A 213 24.80 -2.17 -8.74
N ASP A 214 25.62 -2.88 -7.96
CA ASP A 214 26.68 -3.75 -8.51
C ASP A 214 26.11 -4.83 -9.39
N THR A 215 25.00 -5.45 -8.98
CA THR A 215 24.34 -6.49 -9.76
C THR A 215 23.86 -5.95 -11.10
N TYR A 216 23.28 -4.74 -11.11
CA TYR A 216 22.82 -4.10 -12.33
C TYR A 216 23.98 -3.73 -13.27
N ILE A 217 25.04 -3.10 -12.76
CA ILE A 217 26.21 -2.73 -13.57
C ILE A 217 26.95 -3.97 -14.07
N THR A 218 27.06 -5.02 -13.25
CA THR A 218 27.60 -6.31 -13.66
C THR A 218 26.76 -6.94 -14.77
N SER A 219 25.43 -6.80 -14.69
CA SER A 219 24.53 -7.23 -15.78
C SER A 219 24.81 -6.46 -17.07
N ILE A 220 24.99 -5.14 -17.02
CA ILE A 220 25.38 -4.34 -18.21
C ILE A 220 26.73 -4.80 -18.75
N ARG A 221 27.73 -4.95 -17.86
CA ARG A 221 29.09 -5.41 -18.20
C ARG A 221 29.06 -6.76 -18.94
N ASN A 222 28.30 -7.72 -18.43
CA ASN A 222 28.18 -9.05 -19.03
C ASN A 222 27.47 -9.04 -20.39
N GLN A 223 26.75 -7.97 -20.72
CA GLN A 223 26.08 -7.79 -22.01
C GLN A 223 26.98 -7.11 -23.06
N LEU A 224 28.15 -6.61 -22.68
CA LEU A 224 29.09 -6.00 -23.63
C LEU A 224 29.85 -7.07 -24.44
N PRO A 225 30.00 -6.86 -25.77
CA PRO A 225 30.48 -7.89 -26.69
C PRO A 225 32.01 -8.10 -26.67
N THR A 226 32.79 -7.13 -26.16
CA THR A 226 34.25 -7.17 -26.14
C THR A 226 34.80 -6.89 -24.74
N GLU A 227 35.97 -7.43 -24.43
CA GLU A 227 36.61 -7.18 -23.14
C GLU A 227 37.07 -5.72 -23.01
N ASP A 228 37.47 -5.09 -24.11
CA ASP A 228 37.79 -3.67 -24.14
C ASP A 228 36.58 -2.80 -23.75
N ALA A 229 35.36 -3.14 -24.23
CA ALA A 229 34.16 -2.42 -23.84
C ALA A 229 33.82 -2.60 -22.36
N ARG A 230 34.11 -3.77 -21.78
CA ARG A 230 33.93 -4.05 -20.34
C ARG A 230 34.90 -3.24 -19.50
N VAL A 231 36.17 -3.20 -19.89
CA VAL A 231 37.20 -2.37 -19.24
C VAL A 231 36.83 -0.89 -19.31
N VAL A 232 36.30 -0.43 -20.45
CA VAL A 232 35.80 0.94 -20.60
C VAL A 232 34.62 1.19 -19.65
N LEU A 233 33.62 0.31 -19.57
CA LEU A 233 32.51 0.45 -18.64
C LEU A 233 32.97 0.50 -17.18
N ASP A 234 33.90 -0.37 -16.79
CA ASP A 234 34.46 -0.40 -15.44
C ASP A 234 35.21 0.92 -15.11
N SER A 235 35.89 1.51 -16.09
CA SER A 235 36.54 2.82 -15.95
C SER A 235 35.57 4.00 -15.84
N LEU A 236 34.38 3.88 -16.45
CA LEU A 236 33.33 4.91 -16.41
C LEU A 236 32.51 4.84 -15.11
N LEU A 237 32.34 3.63 -14.56
CA LEU A 237 31.57 3.35 -13.35
C LEU A 237 32.44 2.66 -12.28
N PRO A 238 33.49 3.33 -11.77
CA PRO A 238 34.33 2.80 -10.71
C PRO A 238 33.55 2.70 -9.39
N SER A 239 34.08 2.00 -8.38
CA SER A 239 33.36 1.73 -7.11
C SER A 239 32.79 3.00 -6.48
N GLU A 240 33.55 4.08 -6.51
CA GLU A 240 33.19 5.38 -5.95
C GLU A 240 31.96 5.99 -6.65
N ALA A 241 31.84 5.81 -7.97
CA ALA A 241 30.67 6.26 -8.72
C ALA A 241 29.42 5.49 -8.29
N ARG A 242 29.58 4.20 -8.05
CA ARG A 242 28.48 3.32 -7.65
C ARG A 242 28.05 3.55 -6.20
N ASP A 243 29.01 3.85 -5.32
CA ASP A 243 28.75 4.28 -3.94
C ASP A 243 27.96 5.59 -3.94
N MET A 244 28.38 6.56 -4.77
CA MET A 244 27.69 7.84 -4.90
C MET A 244 26.30 7.70 -5.55
N LEU A 245 26.12 6.80 -6.52
CA LEU A 245 24.80 6.46 -7.07
C LEU A 245 23.86 5.94 -5.97
N PHE A 246 24.35 5.05 -5.11
CA PHE A 246 23.57 4.57 -3.97
C PHE A 246 23.27 5.71 -3.00
N GLU A 247 24.30 6.40 -2.51
CA GLU A 247 24.16 7.45 -1.49
C GLU A 247 23.18 8.55 -1.92
N LYS A 248 23.26 9.02 -3.16
CA LYS A 248 22.49 10.18 -3.63
C LYS A 248 21.13 9.83 -4.23
N LEU A 249 20.99 8.61 -4.77
CA LEU A 249 19.84 8.24 -5.61
C LEU A 249 19.16 6.92 -5.19
N ALA A 250 19.56 6.27 -4.09
CA ALA A 250 18.95 5.04 -3.58
C ALA A 250 17.43 5.16 -3.38
N GLY A 251 16.76 4.01 -3.51
CA GLY A 251 15.29 3.91 -3.47
C GLY A 251 14.56 4.40 -4.73
N ARG A 252 15.28 4.88 -5.76
CA ARG A 252 14.68 5.43 -6.99
C ARG A 252 15.20 4.73 -8.24
N PHE A 253 14.31 4.04 -8.96
CA PHE A 253 14.70 3.26 -10.15
C PHE A 253 15.30 4.13 -11.26
N ARG A 254 14.55 5.10 -11.78
CA ARG A 254 14.94 5.88 -12.97
C ARG A 254 16.16 6.79 -12.76
N PRO A 255 16.31 7.55 -11.66
CA PRO A 255 17.46 8.45 -11.50
C PRO A 255 18.82 7.75 -11.52
N ILE A 256 18.95 6.58 -10.88
CA ILE A 256 20.20 5.80 -10.94
C ILE A 256 20.49 5.36 -12.37
N VAL A 257 19.47 4.88 -13.09
CA VAL A 257 19.60 4.48 -14.49
C VAL A 257 19.95 5.68 -15.37
N THR A 258 19.26 6.81 -15.23
CA THR A 258 19.52 8.06 -15.97
C THR A 258 20.94 8.58 -15.75
N ALA A 259 21.44 8.51 -14.51
CA ALA A 259 22.82 8.90 -14.22
C ALA A 259 23.81 7.95 -14.88
N ILE A 260 23.60 6.63 -14.79
CA ILE A 260 24.42 5.61 -15.48
C ILE A 260 24.41 5.81 -17.00
N GLU A 261 23.24 6.06 -17.60
CA GLU A 261 23.09 6.34 -19.03
C GLU A 261 23.88 7.58 -19.45
N ALA A 262 23.77 8.67 -18.68
CA ALA A 262 24.49 9.91 -18.95
C ALA A 262 26.02 9.72 -18.84
N ILE A 263 26.48 8.84 -17.94
CA ILE A 263 27.89 8.47 -17.78
C ILE A 263 28.39 7.73 -19.01
N ILE A 264 27.67 6.70 -19.41
CA ILE A 264 28.04 5.85 -20.54
C ILE A 264 28.01 6.67 -21.84
N ALA A 265 26.95 7.46 -22.06
CA ALA A 265 26.79 8.28 -23.26
C ALA A 265 27.88 9.36 -23.39
N ASN A 266 28.38 9.88 -22.27
CA ASN A 266 29.48 10.84 -22.28
C ASN A 266 30.84 10.18 -22.55
N GLY A 267 31.05 8.96 -22.07
CA GLY A 267 32.25 8.16 -22.38
C GLY A 267 33.55 8.66 -21.76
N THR A 268 33.52 9.67 -20.88
CA THR A 268 34.73 10.21 -20.22
C THR A 268 34.85 9.69 -18.78
N PRO A 269 35.96 9.01 -18.42
CA PRO A 269 36.25 8.63 -17.03
C PRO A 269 36.24 9.87 -16.12
N GLY A 270 35.47 9.82 -15.02
CA GLY A 270 35.31 10.93 -14.08
C GLY A 270 34.08 11.83 -14.32
N PHE A 271 33.42 11.75 -15.48
CA PHE A 271 32.16 12.49 -15.73
C PHE A 271 31.01 12.00 -14.84
N TRP A 272 31.14 10.81 -14.24
CA TRP A 272 30.15 10.23 -13.33
C TRP A 272 29.77 11.13 -12.17
N LYS A 273 30.70 11.89 -11.63
CA LYS A 273 30.38 12.82 -10.55
C LYS A 273 29.42 13.90 -11.01
N VAL A 274 29.72 14.53 -12.16
CA VAL A 274 28.89 15.56 -12.78
C VAL A 274 27.54 15.01 -13.25
N ALA A 275 27.51 13.79 -13.80
CA ALA A 275 26.27 13.16 -14.23
C ALA A 275 25.33 12.86 -13.04
N ILE A 276 25.88 12.35 -11.94
CA ILE A 276 25.13 12.08 -10.71
C ILE A 276 24.68 13.38 -10.06
N GLU A 277 25.58 14.37 -9.92
CA GLU A 277 25.26 15.69 -9.36
C GLU A 277 24.26 16.46 -10.22
N LYS A 278 24.32 16.36 -11.55
CA LYS A 278 23.32 16.97 -12.44
C LYS A 278 21.98 16.26 -12.35
N THR A 279 22.00 14.93 -12.23
CA THR A 279 20.79 14.14 -11.97
C THR A 279 20.20 14.54 -10.62
N GLU A 280 21.01 14.66 -9.58
CA GLU A 280 20.63 15.16 -8.25
C GLU A 280 20.16 16.63 -8.28
N ALA A 281 20.79 17.52 -9.02
CA ALA A 281 20.39 18.94 -9.10
C ALA A 281 19.01 19.11 -9.75
N ARG A 282 18.72 18.30 -10.79
CA ARG A 282 17.37 18.17 -11.36
C ARG A 282 16.35 17.61 -10.38
N LEU A 283 16.82 16.98 -9.31
CA LEU A 283 16.01 16.45 -8.23
C LEU A 283 15.85 17.47 -7.06
N VAL A 284 16.53 18.62 -7.05
CA VAL A 284 16.76 19.42 -5.81
C VAL A 284 16.48 20.94 -5.90
N SER A 285 16.31 21.57 -7.08
CA SER A 285 16.30 23.05 -7.12
C SER A 285 14.91 23.73 -6.98
N TRP A 286 14.86 24.79 -6.17
CA TRP A 286 13.74 25.74 -6.04
C TRP A 286 13.44 26.50 -7.34
N ASP A 287 14.47 26.78 -8.12
CA ASP A 287 14.36 27.56 -9.36
C ASP A 287 13.64 26.80 -10.50
N HIS A 288 13.41 25.48 -10.34
CA HIS A 288 12.80 24.61 -11.35
C HIS A 288 11.46 24.00 -10.89
N GLN A 289 10.75 24.66 -9.96
CA GLN A 289 9.45 24.27 -9.37
C GLN A 289 8.31 23.89 -10.35
N ARG A 290 8.50 24.03 -11.67
CA ARG A 290 7.54 23.66 -12.72
C ARG A 290 7.85 22.33 -13.41
N GLU A 291 8.96 21.67 -13.04
CA GLU A 291 9.34 20.35 -13.56
C GLU A 291 9.25 19.29 -12.44
N PRO A 292 8.88 18.02 -12.76
CA PRO A 292 8.57 17.00 -11.75
C PRO A 292 9.80 16.63 -10.90
N GLY A 293 9.70 16.89 -9.60
CA GLY A 293 10.77 16.79 -8.61
C GLY A 293 10.81 15.47 -7.81
N ASN A 294 11.83 15.37 -6.96
CA ASN A 294 12.21 14.15 -6.23
C ASN A 294 11.54 13.99 -4.87
N LEU A 295 10.74 12.94 -4.80
CA LEU A 295 10.02 12.48 -3.63
C LEU A 295 10.77 12.53 -2.27
N ILE A 296 11.98 11.97 -2.14
CA ILE A 296 12.68 11.89 -0.84
C ILE A 296 13.32 13.23 -0.47
N HIS A 297 13.87 13.95 -1.44
CA HIS A 297 14.42 15.28 -1.17
C HIS A 297 13.31 16.27 -0.84
N GLU A 298 12.13 16.13 -1.46
CA GLU A 298 10.95 16.92 -1.16
C GLU A 298 10.41 16.68 0.25
N ILE A 299 10.41 15.43 0.76
CA ILE A 299 10.14 15.16 2.20
C ILE A 299 11.12 15.94 3.07
N ILE A 300 12.42 15.78 2.84
CA ILE A 300 13.47 16.41 3.66
C ILE A 300 13.38 17.94 3.57
N ARG A 301 13.07 18.49 2.39
CA ARG A 301 12.88 19.93 2.15
C ARG A 301 11.67 20.47 2.89
N LEU A 302 10.53 19.77 2.85
CA LEU A 302 9.32 20.15 3.57
C LEU A 302 9.51 20.06 5.08
N GLU A 303 10.14 19.00 5.58
CA GLU A 303 10.54 18.87 6.98
C GLU A 303 11.45 20.04 7.40
N ASN A 304 12.48 20.35 6.62
CA ASN A 304 13.40 21.44 6.93
C ASN A 304 12.70 22.81 6.87
N LYS A 305 11.77 23.02 5.94
CA LYS A 305 10.96 24.24 5.86
C LYS A 305 10.04 24.37 7.08
N TYR A 306 9.43 23.27 7.51
CA TYR A 306 8.59 23.22 8.70
C TYR A 306 9.41 23.54 9.96
N ARG A 307 10.55 22.85 10.16
CA ARG A 307 11.46 23.10 11.29
C ARG A 307 11.96 24.55 11.35
N ARG A 308 12.18 25.20 10.20
CA ARG A 308 12.64 26.60 10.12
C ARG A 308 11.54 27.64 10.37
N ASN A 309 10.27 27.27 10.30
CA ASN A 309 9.12 28.17 10.42
C ASN A 309 8.06 27.56 11.37
N LEU A 310 8.52 27.05 12.52
CA LEU A 310 7.69 26.37 13.52
C LEU A 310 6.52 27.24 14.00
N ASP A 311 6.73 28.53 14.13
CA ASP A 311 5.76 29.55 14.50
C ASP A 311 4.58 29.67 13.52
N VAL A 312 4.83 29.48 12.22
CA VAL A 312 3.79 29.52 11.17
C VAL A 312 3.04 28.20 11.06
N PHE A 313 3.71 27.08 11.32
CA PHE A 313 3.17 25.75 11.06
C PHE A 313 2.80 24.94 12.31
N GLN A 314 2.92 25.50 13.51
CA GLN A 314 2.66 24.84 14.80
C GLN A 314 1.32 24.10 14.93
N HIS A 315 0.34 24.41 14.08
CA HIS A 315 -1.00 23.80 14.10
C HIS A 315 -1.22 22.74 13.01
N LEU A 316 -0.27 22.52 12.11
CA LEU A 316 -0.33 21.51 11.05
C LEU A 316 0.57 20.32 11.40
N ARG A 317 0.19 19.10 11.02
CA ARG A 317 1.09 17.94 11.16
C ARG A 317 2.24 18.05 10.16
N THR A 318 3.36 17.43 10.47
CA THR A 318 4.46 17.29 9.51
C THR A 318 4.09 16.28 8.42
N VAL A 319 4.72 16.40 7.25
CA VAL A 319 4.55 15.42 6.16
C VAL A 319 4.97 14.01 6.60
N GLU A 320 5.96 13.89 7.47
CA GLU A 320 6.39 12.61 8.05
C GLU A 320 5.29 11.99 8.92
N GLU A 321 4.62 12.79 9.77
CA GLU A 321 3.49 12.34 10.59
C GLU A 321 2.28 11.96 9.74
N GLY A 322 1.91 12.79 8.75
CA GLY A 322 0.83 12.51 7.82
C GLY A 322 1.08 11.23 7.01
N LEU A 323 2.27 11.10 6.41
CA LEU A 323 2.69 9.90 5.68
C LEU A 323 2.74 8.66 6.58
N GLY A 324 3.31 8.80 7.77
CA GLY A 324 3.43 7.70 8.71
C GLY A 324 2.06 7.14 9.12
N LEU A 325 1.10 8.00 9.48
CA LEU A 325 -0.24 7.57 9.86
C LEU A 325 -0.96 6.86 8.72
N LEU A 326 -0.79 7.35 7.49
CA LEU A 326 -1.38 6.75 6.30
C LEU A 326 -0.71 5.42 5.95
N LEU A 327 0.62 5.33 6.04
CA LEU A 327 1.35 4.07 5.86
C LEU A 327 1.00 3.04 6.93
N PHE A 328 0.76 3.47 8.17
CA PHE A 328 0.23 2.62 9.23
C PHE A 328 -1.16 2.08 8.86
N GLN A 329 -2.10 2.94 8.42
CA GLN A 329 -3.42 2.50 7.97
C GLN A 329 -3.32 1.50 6.81
N ARG A 330 -2.40 1.72 5.86
CA ARG A 330 -2.13 0.77 4.76
C ARG A 330 -1.56 -0.56 5.26
N TYR A 331 -0.59 -0.52 6.17
CA TYR A 331 0.04 -1.71 6.76
C TYR A 331 -0.94 -2.51 7.65
N MET A 332 -1.89 -1.84 8.27
CA MET A 332 -2.89 -2.51 9.08
C MET A 332 -4.03 -3.05 8.22
N PHE A 333 -4.65 -2.21 7.38
CA PHE A 333 -5.91 -2.55 6.72
C PHE A 333 -5.80 -2.78 5.22
N GLY A 334 -4.59 -2.78 4.65
CA GLY A 334 -4.41 -2.98 3.22
C GLY A 334 -5.04 -1.87 2.37
N ALA A 335 -5.30 -0.71 2.98
CA ALA A 335 -5.97 0.43 2.33
C ALA A 335 -5.21 0.83 1.05
N ARG A 336 -5.94 0.81 -0.07
CA ARG A 336 -5.38 1.12 -1.40
C ARG A 336 -5.42 2.61 -1.69
N THR A 337 -6.37 3.33 -1.09
CA THR A 337 -6.47 4.79 -1.16
C THR A 337 -6.38 5.30 0.26
N LEU A 338 -5.45 6.22 0.50
CA LEU A 338 -5.22 6.77 1.83
C LEU A 338 -5.77 8.19 1.85
N VAL A 339 -6.88 8.37 2.58
CA VAL A 339 -7.56 9.67 2.73
C VAL A 339 -7.45 10.07 4.20
N LEU A 340 -6.92 11.26 4.45
CA LEU A 340 -6.99 11.86 5.78
C LEU A 340 -8.38 12.46 5.98
N GLU A 341 -9.27 11.72 6.65
CA GLU A 341 -10.68 12.11 6.84
C GLU A 341 -10.86 13.25 7.86
N ASP A 342 -9.99 13.33 8.86
CA ASP A 342 -10.18 14.17 10.06
C ASP A 342 -9.21 15.37 10.18
N ALA A 343 -8.49 15.73 9.12
CA ALA A 343 -7.54 16.85 9.13
C ALA A 343 -8.00 17.98 8.22
N VAL A 344 -7.74 19.23 8.62
CA VAL A 344 -7.62 20.35 7.69
C VAL A 344 -6.73 19.86 6.53
N PRO A 345 -7.14 19.97 5.25
CA PRO A 345 -6.37 19.43 4.13
C PRO A 345 -4.92 19.92 4.23
N GLU A 346 -4.02 18.97 4.45
CA GLU A 346 -2.62 19.23 4.66
C GLU A 346 -1.94 19.40 3.31
N MET A 347 -1.06 20.39 3.21
CA MET A 347 -0.24 20.57 2.01
C MET A 347 0.70 19.37 1.86
N VAL A 348 0.40 18.54 0.88
CA VAL A 348 1.27 17.45 0.43
C VAL A 348 1.89 17.82 -0.91
N GLU A 349 3.09 17.31 -1.15
CA GLU A 349 3.72 17.46 -2.45
C GLU A 349 2.99 16.59 -3.49
N ARG A 350 2.88 17.10 -4.71
CA ARG A 350 2.03 16.56 -5.78
C ARG A 350 2.36 15.10 -6.14
N ALA A 351 3.59 14.65 -5.94
CA ALA A 351 4.01 13.28 -6.19
C ALA A 351 3.63 12.30 -5.07
N PHE A 352 3.40 12.77 -3.84
CA PHE A 352 2.88 11.94 -2.75
C PHE A 352 1.37 11.86 -2.74
N GLY A 353 0.75 13.00 -3.00
CA GLY A 353 -0.69 13.12 -2.91
C GLY A 353 -1.20 14.45 -3.42
N ARG A 354 -2.50 14.60 -3.30
CA ARG A 354 -3.23 15.72 -3.87
C ARG A 354 -4.41 16.07 -2.98
N ILE A 355 -4.77 17.34 -3.01
CA ILE A 355 -5.99 17.80 -2.35
C ILE A 355 -7.14 17.54 -3.32
N MET A 356 -8.11 16.74 -2.90
CA MET A 356 -9.32 16.45 -3.66
C MET A 356 -10.55 16.90 -2.89
N ILE A 357 -11.61 17.27 -3.61
CA ILE A 357 -12.92 17.49 -3.00
C ILE A 357 -13.63 16.15 -2.93
N ILE A 358 -13.80 15.62 -1.73
CA ILE A 358 -14.49 14.36 -1.44
C ILE A 358 -15.66 14.70 -0.50
N ASP A 359 -16.88 14.37 -0.93
CA ASP A 359 -18.12 14.66 -0.21
C ASP A 359 -18.28 16.13 0.20
N GLY A 360 -17.85 17.05 -0.68
CA GLY A 360 -17.92 18.49 -0.45
C GLY A 360 -16.83 19.06 0.46
N ALA A 361 -15.94 18.23 1.00
CA ALA A 361 -14.81 18.64 1.81
C ALA A 361 -13.47 18.48 1.07
N ALA A 362 -12.56 19.44 1.22
CA ALA A 362 -11.20 19.29 0.73
C ALA A 362 -10.43 18.34 1.65
N ARG A 363 -9.91 17.26 1.07
CA ARG A 363 -9.17 16.20 1.76
C ARG A 363 -7.83 15.94 1.09
N THR A 364 -6.84 15.58 1.89
CA THR A 364 -5.54 15.12 1.39
C THR A 364 -5.62 13.63 1.04
N VAL A 365 -5.35 13.31 -0.22
CA VAL A 365 -5.39 11.95 -0.77
C VAL A 365 -3.98 11.54 -1.19
N LEU A 366 -3.49 10.43 -0.66
CA LEU A 366 -2.30 9.77 -1.20
C LEU A 366 -2.74 8.55 -2.00
N ASP A 367 -2.46 8.58 -3.28
CA ASP A 367 -2.93 7.56 -4.22
C ASP A 367 -1.88 7.21 -5.27
N GLU A 368 -0.67 7.75 -5.20
CA GLU A 368 0.42 7.43 -6.15
C GLU A 368 1.15 6.13 -5.69
N PRO A 369 1.12 5.03 -6.46
CA PRO A 369 1.64 3.74 -6.00
C PRO A 369 3.15 3.67 -5.75
N PHE A 370 3.96 4.30 -6.60
CA PHE A 370 5.43 4.24 -6.53
C PHE A 370 5.96 5.09 -5.39
N ALA A 371 5.38 6.26 -5.18
CA ALA A 371 5.66 7.17 -4.11
C ALA A 371 5.22 6.60 -2.78
N MET A 372 4.04 5.99 -2.73
CA MET A 372 3.57 5.29 -1.55
C MET A 372 4.48 4.11 -1.21
N LYS A 373 4.97 3.36 -2.21
CA LYS A 373 5.94 2.27 -1.98
C LYS A 373 7.33 2.77 -1.57
N ALA A 374 7.80 3.88 -2.13
CA ALA A 374 9.06 4.50 -1.75
C ALA A 374 9.00 5.05 -0.33
N ALA A 375 7.90 5.70 0.06
CA ALA A 375 7.64 6.17 1.41
C ALA A 375 7.59 4.98 2.39
N GLU A 376 6.89 3.90 2.02
CA GLU A 376 6.85 2.67 2.80
C GLU A 376 8.26 2.10 3.03
N ASN A 377 9.08 1.98 1.97
CA ASN A 377 10.45 1.48 2.08
C ASN A 377 11.32 2.41 2.95
N TYR A 378 11.18 3.73 2.82
CA TYR A 378 11.93 4.72 3.59
C TYR A 378 11.62 4.65 5.08
N VAL A 379 10.32 4.62 5.44
CA VAL A 379 9.89 4.61 6.83
C VAL A 379 10.13 3.24 7.47
N ARG A 380 9.86 2.14 6.75
CA ARG A 380 10.00 0.76 7.26
C ARG A 380 11.42 0.41 7.72
N VAL A 381 12.45 1.00 7.10
CA VAL A 381 13.84 0.83 7.53
C VAL A 381 14.08 1.41 8.94
N ARG A 382 13.28 2.40 9.36
CA ARG A 382 13.43 3.11 10.64
C ARG A 382 12.40 2.69 11.70
N ASP A 383 11.24 2.24 11.24
CA ASP A 383 10.07 1.92 12.05
C ASP A 383 9.32 0.70 11.46
N ILE A 384 9.78 -0.50 11.83
CA ILE A 384 9.18 -1.76 11.37
C ILE A 384 7.75 -1.84 11.91
N GLY A 385 6.77 -1.94 11.01
CA GLY A 385 5.35 -1.99 11.37
C GLY A 385 4.75 -0.64 11.78
N PHE A 386 5.46 0.47 11.57
CA PHE A 386 4.98 1.85 11.79
C PHE A 386 4.54 2.13 13.23
N VAL A 387 5.13 1.44 14.21
CA VAL A 387 4.76 1.51 15.64
C VAL A 387 5.22 2.83 16.24
N LYS A 388 6.46 3.28 15.98
CA LYS A 388 6.99 4.54 16.51
C LYS A 388 6.20 5.75 16.03
N THR A 389 5.71 5.69 14.78
CA THR A 389 4.84 6.72 14.21
C THR A 389 3.56 6.87 15.04
N MET A 390 2.93 5.77 15.42
CA MET A 390 1.74 5.78 16.28
C MET A 390 2.07 6.26 17.69
N GLU A 391 3.22 5.85 18.23
CA GLU A 391 3.70 6.33 19.53
C GLU A 391 3.85 7.85 19.55
N GLN A 392 4.46 8.43 18.51
CA GLN A 392 4.62 9.88 18.35
C GLN A 392 3.27 10.58 18.26
N TRP A 393 2.34 10.05 17.46
CA TRP A 393 1.00 10.63 17.35
C TRP A 393 0.24 10.63 18.68
N MET A 394 0.32 9.54 19.44
CA MET A 394 -0.25 9.46 20.78
C MET A 394 0.44 10.42 21.77
N GLN A 395 1.77 10.64 21.66
CA GLN A 395 2.47 11.58 22.55
C GLN A 395 2.11 13.05 22.30
N GLN A 396 1.75 13.39 21.06
CA GLN A 396 1.39 14.76 20.67
C GLN A 396 -0.08 15.09 20.91
N SER A 397 -0.93 14.07 21.03
CA SER A 397 -2.37 14.24 21.27
C SER A 397 -2.65 14.42 22.77
N ASN A 398 -3.58 15.31 23.09
CA ASN A 398 -4.22 15.35 24.41
C ASN A 398 -5.61 14.67 24.39
N ASN A 399 -6.04 14.16 23.24
CA ASN A 399 -7.36 13.56 23.09
C ASN A 399 -7.34 12.08 23.52
N ALA A 400 -8.09 11.75 24.57
CA ALA A 400 -8.21 10.40 25.09
C ALA A 400 -8.82 9.40 24.08
N SER A 401 -9.71 9.84 23.18
CA SER A 401 -10.27 8.96 22.14
C SER A 401 -9.21 8.55 21.11
N VAL A 402 -8.33 9.49 20.75
CA VAL A 402 -7.17 9.23 19.89
C VAL A 402 -6.25 8.20 20.53
N HIS A 403 -6.00 8.30 21.84
CA HIS A 403 -5.17 7.32 22.55
C HIS A 403 -5.81 5.93 22.57
N GLY A 404 -7.11 5.83 22.84
CA GLY A 404 -7.83 4.55 22.81
C GLY A 404 -7.75 3.90 21.44
N PHE A 405 -8.12 4.64 20.40
CA PHE A 405 -8.13 4.18 19.01
C PHE A 405 -6.74 3.78 18.50
N ALA A 406 -5.72 4.60 18.75
CA ALA A 406 -4.35 4.30 18.37
C ALA A 406 -3.84 3.02 19.05
N TRP A 407 -4.15 2.87 20.34
CA TRP A 407 -3.74 1.70 21.10
C TRP A 407 -4.40 0.42 20.61
N GLU A 408 -5.69 0.46 20.27
CA GLU A 408 -6.43 -0.66 19.65
C GLU A 408 -5.70 -1.23 18.44
N TYR A 409 -5.20 -0.36 17.56
CA TYR A 409 -4.47 -0.82 16.39
C TYR A 409 -3.05 -1.28 16.70
N MET A 410 -2.33 -0.59 17.58
CA MET A 410 -0.98 -1.03 17.99
C MET A 410 -0.98 -2.44 18.59
N MET A 411 -2.07 -2.85 19.24
CA MET A 411 -2.18 -4.17 19.86
C MET A 411 -2.04 -5.33 18.89
N MET A 412 -2.31 -5.18 17.59
CA MET A 412 -2.05 -6.24 16.60
C MET A 412 -0.56 -6.62 16.57
N SER A 413 0.33 -5.62 16.44
CA SER A 413 1.78 -5.84 16.43
C SER A 413 2.28 -6.39 17.76
N VAL A 414 1.74 -5.86 18.87
CA VAL A 414 2.06 -6.32 20.23
C VAL A 414 1.66 -7.78 20.42
N PHE A 415 0.48 -8.20 19.97
CA PHE A 415 0.07 -9.60 20.04
C PHE A 415 0.96 -10.50 19.18
N VAL A 416 1.27 -10.10 17.95
CA VAL A 416 2.18 -10.88 17.09
C VAL A 416 3.52 -11.13 17.78
N GLU A 417 4.12 -10.11 18.38
CA GLU A 417 5.37 -10.26 19.14
C GLU A 417 5.20 -11.13 20.39
N THR A 418 4.12 -10.91 21.14
CA THR A 418 3.87 -11.63 22.40
C THR A 418 3.67 -13.13 22.17
N PHE A 419 2.83 -13.51 21.21
CA PHE A 419 2.58 -14.92 20.89
C PHE A 419 3.79 -15.62 20.25
N LYS A 420 4.70 -14.87 19.61
CA LYS A 420 5.97 -15.41 19.09
C LYS A 420 6.99 -15.68 20.21
N THR A 421 6.97 -14.89 21.27
CA THR A 421 7.98 -14.94 22.34
C THR A 421 7.56 -15.80 23.53
N HIS A 422 6.25 -15.84 23.85
CA HIS A 422 5.72 -16.54 25.02
C HIS A 422 4.47 -17.35 24.66
N PRO A 423 4.42 -18.66 24.99
CA PRO A 423 3.21 -19.45 24.86
C PRO A 423 2.06 -18.83 25.67
N PHE A 424 0.86 -18.83 25.10
CA PHE A 424 -0.34 -18.33 25.77
C PHE A 424 -0.60 -19.02 27.11
N SER A 425 -0.30 -20.33 27.22
CA SER A 425 -0.43 -21.10 28.46
C SER A 425 0.36 -20.52 29.63
N ASP A 426 1.45 -19.80 29.34
CA ASP A 426 2.43 -19.36 30.33
C ASP A 426 2.19 -17.89 30.74
N TRP A 427 1.18 -17.24 30.18
CA TRP A 427 0.85 -15.87 30.53
C TRP A 427 0.49 -15.78 32.01
N SER A 428 1.07 -14.78 32.69
CA SER A 428 0.90 -14.55 34.13
C SER A 428 -0.58 -14.22 34.48
N HIS A 429 -1.40 -15.23 34.71
CA HIS A 429 -2.82 -15.12 35.04
C HIS A 429 -3.18 -15.99 36.25
N GLN A 430 -4.20 -15.57 37.01
CA GLN A 430 -4.74 -16.31 38.14
C GLN A 430 -6.27 -16.40 38.02
N PRO A 431 -6.85 -17.62 37.94
CA PRO A 431 -6.18 -18.92 37.88
C PRO A 431 -5.37 -19.12 36.58
N SER A 432 -4.40 -20.04 36.56
CA SER A 432 -3.57 -20.29 35.36
C SER A 432 -4.42 -20.65 34.13
N ILE A 433 -4.01 -20.27 32.91
CA ILE A 433 -4.81 -20.52 31.70
C ILE A 433 -5.11 -22.02 31.48
N PRO A 434 -4.16 -22.96 31.63
CA PRO A 434 -4.44 -24.40 31.50
C PRO A 434 -5.45 -24.92 32.54
N SER A 435 -5.50 -24.34 33.74
CA SER A 435 -6.50 -24.71 34.75
C SER A 435 -7.92 -24.25 34.41
N MET A 436 -8.06 -23.26 33.54
CA MET A 436 -9.36 -22.80 33.02
C MET A 436 -9.83 -23.66 31.84
N CYS A 437 -8.89 -24.09 30.98
CA CYS A 437 -9.15 -25.01 29.88
C CYS A 437 -7.87 -25.76 29.51
N ALA A 438 -7.84 -27.07 29.73
CA ALA A 438 -6.67 -27.91 29.47
C ALA A 438 -6.25 -27.91 27.98
N SER A 439 -7.20 -27.69 27.05
CA SER A 439 -6.92 -27.61 25.62
C SER A 439 -6.12 -26.36 25.20
N LEU A 440 -5.91 -25.41 26.12
CA LEU A 440 -5.07 -24.22 25.93
C LEU A 440 -3.60 -24.43 26.38
N GLU A 441 -3.23 -25.64 26.80
CA GLU A 441 -1.85 -25.97 27.16
C GLU A 441 -0.99 -26.19 25.90
N GLY A 442 0.17 -25.52 25.84
CA GLY A 442 1.15 -25.70 24.78
C GLY A 442 1.38 -24.45 23.92
N LYS A 443 2.06 -24.65 22.79
CA LYS A 443 2.43 -23.55 21.90
C LYS A 443 1.20 -23.02 21.17
N SER A 444 0.99 -21.72 21.29
CA SER A 444 -0.07 -20.97 20.63
C SER A 444 0.46 -20.18 19.44
N GLU A 445 -0.28 -20.16 18.34
CA GLU A 445 -0.02 -19.30 17.18
C GLU A 445 -1.26 -18.53 16.75
N ILE A 446 -1.08 -17.35 16.14
CA ILE A 446 -2.18 -16.56 15.59
C ILE A 446 -2.55 -17.10 14.21
N VAL A 447 -3.82 -17.43 14.01
CA VAL A 447 -4.33 -18.01 12.77
C VAL A 447 -4.43 -16.96 11.68
N GLY A 448 -4.03 -17.30 10.46
CA GLY A 448 -4.02 -16.38 9.31
C GLY A 448 -2.83 -15.41 9.32
N LEU A 449 -1.90 -15.54 10.29
CA LEU A 449 -0.69 -14.74 10.31
C LEU A 449 0.28 -15.21 9.23
N ILE A 450 0.52 -14.34 8.24
CA ILE A 450 1.55 -14.52 7.21
C ILE A 450 2.62 -13.46 7.45
N ASP A 451 3.86 -13.86 7.71
CA ASP A 451 4.92 -12.94 8.11
C ASP A 451 5.19 -11.85 7.07
N ASP A 452 5.15 -12.22 5.78
CA ASP A 452 5.40 -11.31 4.65
C ASP A 452 4.14 -10.59 4.11
N CYS A 453 2.97 -10.79 4.72
CA CYS A 453 1.73 -10.15 4.26
C CYS A 453 1.58 -8.73 4.82
N PHE A 454 1.21 -7.79 3.92
CA PHE A 454 1.05 -6.37 4.21
C PHE A 454 -0.21 -6.00 5.00
N GLN A 455 -1.16 -6.91 5.19
CA GLN A 455 -2.42 -6.60 5.86
C GLN A 455 -2.54 -7.44 7.13
N ARG A 456 -2.57 -6.78 8.28
CA ARG A 456 -2.70 -7.44 9.60
C ARG A 456 -4.15 -7.48 10.07
N GLY A 457 -4.94 -6.47 9.72
CA GLY A 457 -6.31 -6.28 10.15
C GLY A 457 -7.30 -6.12 8.99
N VAL A 458 -8.56 -6.37 9.30
CA VAL A 458 -9.72 -6.11 8.43
C VAL A 458 -10.86 -5.54 9.27
N THR A 459 -11.65 -4.64 8.69
CA THR A 459 -12.74 -3.98 9.43
C THR A 459 -14.12 -4.48 9.00
N HIS A 460 -15.13 -4.19 9.83
CA HIS A 460 -16.55 -4.45 9.52
C HIS A 460 -17.05 -3.81 8.20
N GLN A 461 -16.34 -2.82 7.66
CA GLN A 461 -16.67 -2.19 6.38
C GLN A 461 -16.32 -3.09 5.19
N GLU A 462 -15.35 -3.99 5.35
CA GLU A 462 -14.86 -4.87 4.29
C GLU A 462 -15.54 -6.23 4.30
N ILE A 463 -15.64 -6.84 5.49
CA ILE A 463 -16.26 -8.16 5.70
C ILE A 463 -17.06 -8.14 7.00
N THR A 464 -18.09 -8.98 7.13
CA THR A 464 -18.81 -9.13 8.41
C THR A 464 -18.00 -10.00 9.39
N MET A 465 -18.29 -9.90 10.69
CA MET A 465 -17.66 -10.76 11.70
C MET A 465 -17.91 -12.25 11.40
N GLN A 466 -19.11 -12.58 10.94
CA GLN A 466 -19.45 -13.94 10.53
C GLN A 466 -18.58 -14.42 9.37
N GLN A 467 -18.39 -13.58 8.34
CA GLN A 467 -17.52 -13.90 7.21
C GLN A 467 -16.05 -14.04 7.62
N PHE A 468 -15.60 -13.24 8.58
CA PHE A 468 -14.26 -13.36 9.16
C PHE A 468 -14.09 -14.71 9.88
N MET A 469 -15.01 -15.05 10.78
CA MET A 469 -14.96 -16.30 11.55
C MET A 469 -15.06 -17.53 10.64
N GLU A 470 -15.98 -17.51 9.67
CA GLU A 470 -16.13 -18.54 8.64
C GLU A 470 -14.84 -18.73 7.82
N ALA A 471 -14.14 -17.64 7.50
CA ALA A 471 -12.88 -17.73 6.74
C ALA A 471 -11.80 -18.49 7.53
N HIS A 472 -11.65 -18.21 8.82
CA HIS A 472 -10.61 -18.81 9.66
C HIS A 472 -10.94 -20.22 10.15
N VAL A 473 -12.21 -20.52 10.39
CA VAL A 473 -12.65 -21.85 10.86
C VAL A 473 -12.77 -22.84 9.70
N ASN A 474 -13.44 -22.45 8.60
CA ASN A 474 -13.86 -23.39 7.56
C ASN A 474 -13.09 -23.25 6.24
N ASN A 475 -12.45 -22.12 5.98
CA ASN A 475 -11.87 -21.82 4.67
C ASN A 475 -10.36 -21.53 4.70
N ASN A 476 -9.64 -22.10 5.68
CA ASN A 476 -8.18 -21.98 5.81
C ASN A 476 -7.67 -20.52 5.75
N SER A 477 -8.39 -19.59 6.39
CA SER A 477 -8.11 -18.15 6.36
C SER A 477 -8.21 -17.54 4.96
N THR A 478 -9.11 -18.04 4.10
CA THR A 478 -9.34 -17.49 2.75
C THR A 478 -10.82 -17.20 2.49
N ARG A 479 -11.08 -16.22 1.61
CA ARG A 479 -12.42 -15.88 1.12
C ARG A 479 -12.35 -15.38 -0.32
N GLY A 480 -13.12 -15.99 -1.21
CA GLY A 480 -13.14 -15.61 -2.63
C GLY A 480 -11.76 -15.69 -3.29
N GLY A 481 -10.96 -16.69 -2.90
CA GLY A 481 -9.58 -16.88 -3.38
C GLY A 481 -8.55 -15.90 -2.83
N LYS A 482 -8.89 -15.08 -1.83
CA LYS A 482 -7.98 -14.13 -1.18
C LYS A 482 -7.76 -14.49 0.28
N SER A 483 -6.55 -14.25 0.79
CA SER A 483 -6.26 -14.39 2.22
C SER A 483 -7.08 -13.39 3.05
N VAL A 484 -7.59 -13.84 4.19
CA VAL A 484 -8.21 -12.99 5.22
C VAL A 484 -7.15 -12.70 6.30
N PRO A 485 -6.94 -11.41 6.68
CA PRO A 485 -5.97 -11.02 7.71
C PRO A 485 -6.31 -11.60 9.10
N PRO A 486 -5.34 -11.73 10.01
CA PRO A 486 -5.53 -12.38 11.30
C PRO A 486 -6.41 -11.63 12.32
N PHE A 487 -6.56 -10.30 12.20
CA PHE A 487 -7.30 -9.48 13.16
C PHE A 487 -8.54 -8.82 12.53
N TYR A 488 -9.66 -8.80 13.26
CA TYR A 488 -10.91 -8.18 12.83
C TYR A 488 -11.36 -7.08 13.80
N PHE A 489 -11.77 -5.93 13.27
CA PHE A 489 -12.30 -4.79 14.03
C PHE A 489 -13.81 -4.65 13.80
N PRO A 490 -14.64 -4.96 14.82
CA PRO A 490 -16.09 -4.90 14.71
C PRO A 490 -16.64 -3.47 14.54
N LYS A 491 -17.93 -3.39 14.20
CA LYS A 491 -18.67 -2.13 14.24
C LYS A 491 -18.89 -1.70 15.70
N ALA A 492 -18.78 -0.41 15.99
CA ALA A 492 -19.02 0.12 17.33
C ALA A 492 -20.47 -0.04 17.82
N LYS A 493 -21.43 -0.20 16.88
CA LYS A 493 -22.85 -0.43 17.17
C LYS A 493 -23.38 -1.60 16.35
N PRO A 494 -23.98 -2.63 16.96
CA PRO A 494 -24.15 -2.84 18.38
C PRO A 494 -22.83 -2.94 19.15
N SER A 495 -22.90 -2.75 20.47
CA SER A 495 -21.72 -2.84 21.34
C SER A 495 -21.13 -4.25 21.25
N GLY A 496 -19.80 -4.37 21.31
CA GLY A 496 -19.11 -5.65 21.15
C GLY A 496 -17.63 -5.56 21.47
N PRO A 497 -16.84 -6.60 21.14
CA PRO A 497 -15.39 -6.57 21.30
C PRO A 497 -14.76 -5.47 20.44
N ASP A 498 -13.61 -4.95 20.86
CA ASP A 498 -12.85 -3.98 20.05
C ASP A 498 -12.06 -4.71 18.94
N MET A 499 -11.65 -5.96 19.20
CA MET A 499 -10.88 -6.77 18.27
C MET A 499 -11.20 -8.26 18.42
N VAL A 500 -11.20 -8.98 17.30
CA VAL A 500 -11.42 -10.43 17.24
C VAL A 500 -10.29 -11.09 16.46
N PHE A 501 -9.78 -12.23 16.94
CA PHE A 501 -8.83 -13.06 16.20
C PHE A 501 -8.93 -14.52 16.64
N TYR A 502 -8.20 -15.41 15.96
CA TYR A 502 -8.12 -16.82 16.33
C TYR A 502 -6.71 -17.19 16.75
N ILE A 503 -6.63 -18.07 17.76
CA ILE A 503 -5.41 -18.78 18.09
C ILE A 503 -5.55 -20.26 17.80
N ARG A 504 -4.43 -20.89 17.44
CA ARG A 504 -4.29 -22.34 17.32
C ARG A 504 -3.36 -22.85 18.40
N VAL A 505 -3.81 -23.85 19.16
CA VAL A 505 -3.02 -24.55 20.18
C VAL A 505 -3.12 -26.04 19.91
N ASN A 506 -2.00 -26.69 19.58
CA ASN A 506 -1.94 -28.12 19.24
C ASN A 506 -3.00 -28.57 18.22
N GLY A 507 -3.28 -27.73 17.21
CA GLY A 507 -4.30 -27.99 16.19
C GLY A 507 -5.72 -27.56 16.56
N ASN A 508 -6.01 -27.30 17.83
CA ASN A 508 -7.30 -26.79 18.30
C ASN A 508 -7.42 -25.28 18.03
N LEU A 509 -8.58 -24.85 17.55
CA LEU A 509 -8.88 -23.45 17.22
C LEU A 509 -9.78 -22.82 18.28
N PHE A 510 -9.42 -21.61 18.71
CA PHE A 510 -10.18 -20.82 19.67
C PHE A 510 -10.37 -19.38 19.19
N PRO A 511 -11.60 -18.87 19.11
CA PRO A 511 -11.83 -17.46 18.91
C PRO A 511 -11.49 -16.67 20.18
N VAL A 512 -10.85 -15.52 19.99
CA VAL A 512 -10.47 -14.57 21.04
C VAL A 512 -11.18 -13.25 20.80
N PHE A 513 -11.99 -12.84 21.77
CA PHE A 513 -12.72 -11.58 21.77
C PHE A 513 -12.05 -10.63 22.77
N VAL A 514 -11.48 -9.54 22.26
CA VAL A 514 -10.68 -8.61 23.06
C VAL A 514 -11.46 -7.33 23.34
N GLN A 515 -11.46 -6.93 24.61
CA GLN A 515 -11.85 -5.58 25.02
C GLN A 515 -10.63 -4.85 25.61
N LEU A 516 -10.28 -3.72 25.01
CA LEU A 516 -9.19 -2.85 25.40
C LEU A 516 -9.73 -1.62 26.16
N LYS A 517 -9.09 -1.29 27.28
CA LYS A 517 -9.43 -0.10 28.08
C LYS A 517 -8.18 0.61 28.59
N LEU A 518 -7.84 1.74 27.95
CA LEU A 518 -6.71 2.59 28.34
C LEU A 518 -7.14 3.64 29.36
N ARG A 519 -7.19 3.28 30.65
CA ARG A 519 -7.61 4.21 31.73
C ARG A 519 -7.01 3.86 33.09
N PRO A 520 -6.82 4.85 33.98
CA PRO A 520 -6.17 4.64 35.28
C PRO A 520 -7.08 4.00 36.34
N VAL A 521 -8.39 4.23 36.27
CA VAL A 521 -9.37 3.66 37.21
C VAL A 521 -10.31 2.73 36.45
N PHE A 522 -10.45 1.50 36.95
CA PHE A 522 -11.32 0.49 36.36
C PHE A 522 -12.35 0.03 37.39
N SER A 523 -13.46 0.78 37.48
CA SER A 523 -14.51 0.53 38.46
C SER A 523 -15.20 -0.83 38.24
N HIS A 524 -15.94 -1.30 39.24
CA HIS A 524 -16.69 -2.56 39.13
C HIS A 524 -17.74 -2.51 38.01
N GLN A 525 -18.45 -1.40 37.88
CA GLN A 525 -19.43 -1.17 36.79
C GLN A 525 -18.74 -1.22 35.42
N THR A 526 -17.58 -0.58 35.32
CA THR A 526 -16.76 -0.57 34.12
C THR A 526 -16.28 -1.97 33.72
N THR A 527 -15.87 -2.75 34.71
CA THR A 527 -15.45 -4.15 34.53
C THR A 527 -16.59 -5.00 34.02
N HIS A 528 -17.77 -4.89 34.63
CA HIS A 528 -18.95 -5.62 34.19
C HIS A 528 -19.38 -5.22 32.77
N ALA A 529 -19.30 -3.93 32.42
CA ALA A 529 -19.58 -3.46 31.08
C ALA A 529 -18.58 -4.04 30.06
N ALA A 530 -17.29 -4.06 30.38
CA ALA A 530 -16.26 -4.66 29.53
C ALA A 530 -16.38 -6.19 29.39
N LEU A 531 -16.82 -6.90 30.43
CA LEU A 531 -17.13 -8.33 30.35
C LEU A 531 -18.36 -8.60 29.47
N LYS A 532 -19.36 -7.71 29.53
CA LYS A 532 -20.58 -7.85 28.73
C LYS A 532 -20.27 -7.78 27.23
N THR A 533 -19.41 -6.87 26.79
CA THR A 533 -19.11 -6.69 25.36
C THR A 533 -18.44 -7.90 24.71
N VAL A 534 -17.74 -8.73 25.49
CA VAL A 534 -17.09 -9.97 25.04
C VAL A 534 -17.86 -11.23 25.44
N SER A 535 -19.11 -11.08 25.88
CA SER A 535 -19.99 -12.21 26.26
C SER A 535 -20.71 -12.82 25.05
N GLU A 536 -21.14 -14.07 25.17
CA GLU A 536 -21.96 -14.78 24.18
C GLU A 536 -23.13 -13.93 23.67
N GLU A 537 -23.89 -13.29 24.58
CA GLU A 537 -25.06 -12.45 24.25
C GLU A 537 -24.69 -11.30 23.30
N CYS A 538 -23.68 -10.49 23.65
CA CYS A 538 -23.29 -9.35 22.81
C CYS A 538 -22.59 -9.80 21.51
N VAL A 539 -21.77 -10.86 21.55
CA VAL A 539 -21.11 -11.36 20.34
C VAL A 539 -22.15 -11.92 19.35
N GLN A 540 -23.24 -12.53 19.84
CA GLN A 540 -24.33 -13.01 19.00
C GLN A 540 -25.11 -11.88 18.30
N GLU A 541 -25.00 -10.63 18.74
CA GLU A 541 -25.52 -9.47 18.00
C GLU A 541 -24.71 -9.17 16.71
N HIS A 542 -23.50 -9.75 16.58
CA HIS A 542 -22.64 -9.62 15.40
C HIS A 542 -22.52 -10.90 14.56
N VAL A 543 -22.80 -12.06 15.14
CA VAL A 543 -22.68 -13.39 14.50
C VAL A 543 -23.82 -14.30 14.92
N GLU A 544 -24.56 -14.81 13.95
CA GLU A 544 -25.57 -15.84 14.18
C GLU A 544 -24.89 -17.16 14.58
N ASN A 545 -25.42 -17.83 15.61
CA ASN A 545 -24.95 -19.13 16.10
C ASN A 545 -23.44 -19.17 16.36
N LEU A 546 -22.96 -18.38 17.32
CA LEU A 546 -21.55 -18.35 17.73
C LEU A 546 -20.91 -19.74 17.96
N GLY A 547 -21.72 -20.74 18.38
CA GLY A 547 -21.30 -22.13 18.53
C GLY A 547 -20.66 -22.75 17.29
N ASP A 548 -21.15 -22.41 16.09
CA ASP A 548 -20.65 -22.96 14.82
C ASP A 548 -19.18 -22.53 14.56
N TYR A 549 -18.72 -21.47 15.23
CA TYR A 549 -17.38 -20.92 15.09
C TYR A 549 -16.49 -21.16 16.32
N CYS A 550 -16.94 -21.99 17.26
CA CYS A 550 -16.18 -22.41 18.43
C CYS A 550 -15.85 -23.91 18.35
N PRO A 551 -15.04 -24.37 17.37
CA PRO A 551 -14.92 -25.79 17.01
C PRO A 551 -14.32 -26.66 18.12
N THR A 552 -13.59 -26.06 19.05
CA THR A 552 -12.97 -26.80 20.16
C THR A 552 -13.86 -26.74 21.39
N ASN A 553 -14.60 -27.82 21.66
CA ASN A 553 -15.43 -27.98 22.87
C ASN A 553 -16.38 -26.79 23.12
N ASN A 554 -16.90 -26.15 22.06
CA ASN A 554 -17.73 -24.95 22.17
C ASN A 554 -17.06 -23.86 23.02
N THR A 555 -15.73 -23.71 22.94
CA THR A 555 -14.95 -22.81 23.81
C THR A 555 -14.53 -21.55 23.09
N TYR A 556 -14.71 -20.40 23.75
CA TYR A 556 -14.17 -19.11 23.32
C TYR A 556 -13.44 -18.38 24.46
N ILE A 557 -12.55 -17.46 24.07
CA ILE A 557 -11.74 -16.67 25.00
C ILE A 557 -12.25 -15.24 25.03
N SER A 558 -12.63 -14.77 26.22
CA SER A 558 -12.91 -13.36 26.50
C SER A 558 -11.69 -12.73 27.15
N MET A 559 -11.01 -11.85 26.42
CA MET A 559 -9.79 -11.20 26.88
C MET A 559 -10.05 -9.73 27.20
N ILE A 560 -9.82 -9.33 28.45
CA ILE A 560 -9.94 -7.94 28.88
C ILE A 560 -8.56 -7.41 29.18
N ILE A 561 -8.18 -6.33 28.51
CA ILE A 561 -6.90 -5.68 28.68
C ILE A 561 -7.15 -4.25 29.17
N ALA A 562 -6.80 -4.00 30.43
CA ALA A 562 -6.91 -2.69 31.06
C ALA A 562 -5.53 -2.22 31.54
N TYR A 563 -5.10 -1.04 31.11
CA TYR A 563 -3.82 -0.47 31.52
C TYR A 563 -3.90 1.06 31.58
N PRO A 564 -3.23 1.74 32.53
CA PRO A 564 -2.57 1.20 33.73
C PRO A 564 -3.51 0.71 34.83
N GLY A 565 -4.82 0.77 34.60
CA GLY A 565 -5.81 0.45 35.61
C GLY A 565 -5.65 -0.93 36.24
N LYS A 566 -5.93 -1.00 37.54
CA LYS A 566 -6.14 -2.26 38.25
C LYS A 566 -7.62 -2.59 38.18
N MET A 567 -7.95 -3.83 37.85
CA MET A 567 -9.34 -4.29 37.99
C MET A 567 -9.60 -4.52 39.48
N ILE A 568 -10.57 -3.80 40.03
CA ILE A 568 -11.09 -4.12 41.37
C ILE A 568 -12.00 -5.34 41.19
N VAL A 569 -11.36 -6.51 41.11
CA VAL A 569 -12.07 -7.79 41.16
C VAL A 569 -12.47 -8.01 42.61
N SER A 570 -13.60 -7.43 43.02
CA SER A 570 -14.28 -7.98 44.20
C SER A 570 -14.57 -9.43 43.85
N GLN A 571 -13.96 -10.33 44.63
CA GLN A 571 -14.16 -11.77 44.71
C GLN A 571 -15.20 -12.29 43.71
N ILE A 572 -14.73 -13.13 42.78
CA ILE A 572 -15.50 -14.16 42.06
C ILE A 572 -16.91 -14.21 42.65
N GLY A 573 -17.83 -13.49 41.99
CA GLY A 573 -19.23 -13.64 42.30
C GLY A 573 -19.46 -15.14 42.33
N ARG A 574 -20.04 -15.64 43.44
CA ARG A 574 -20.51 -17.02 43.57
C ARG A 574 -20.95 -17.52 42.20
N PRO A 575 -20.60 -18.77 41.80
CA PRO A 575 -21.02 -19.31 40.51
C PRO A 575 -22.46 -18.90 40.31
N ASN A 576 -22.70 -18.06 39.30
CA ASN A 576 -24.02 -17.49 39.06
C ASN A 576 -24.97 -18.70 39.09
N PRO A 577 -26.01 -18.70 39.95
CA PRO A 577 -26.90 -19.85 40.03
C PRO A 577 -27.32 -20.16 38.61
N ALA A 578 -27.03 -21.38 38.16
CA ALA A 578 -27.07 -21.81 36.77
C ALA A 578 -28.16 -21.06 36.00
N LEU A 579 -27.75 -20.01 35.26
CA LEU A 579 -28.64 -19.41 34.29
C LEU A 579 -28.94 -20.54 33.30
N PRO A 580 -30.21 -20.89 33.09
CA PRO A 580 -30.55 -21.97 32.18
C PRO A 580 -29.99 -21.64 30.79
N SER A 581 -29.26 -22.60 30.22
CA SER A 581 -28.66 -22.62 28.87
C SER A 581 -27.62 -21.54 28.52
N ARG A 582 -26.34 -21.74 28.88
CA ARG A 582 -25.23 -21.28 28.02
C ARG A 582 -24.78 -22.44 27.15
N SER A 583 -24.78 -22.24 25.83
CA SER A 583 -24.39 -23.27 24.87
C SER A 583 -22.86 -23.40 24.71
N LEU A 584 -22.13 -22.39 25.20
CA LEU A 584 -20.69 -22.21 25.01
C LEU A 584 -19.92 -22.09 26.33
N ASN A 585 -18.69 -22.61 26.32
CA ASN A 585 -17.71 -22.49 27.39
C ASN A 585 -16.88 -21.19 27.22
N GLN A 586 -16.86 -20.36 28.26
CA GLN A 586 -16.16 -19.07 28.25
C GLN A 586 -14.89 -19.12 29.12
N VAL A 587 -13.73 -18.84 28.52
CA VAL A 587 -12.46 -18.63 29.24
C VAL A 587 -12.19 -17.13 29.37
N VAL A 588 -12.22 -16.60 30.60
CA VAL A 588 -12.00 -15.17 30.85
C VAL A 588 -10.55 -14.88 31.23
N VAL A 589 -9.84 -14.13 30.40
CA VAL A 589 -8.44 -13.73 30.62
C VAL A 589 -8.38 -12.22 30.91
N ASN A 590 -8.00 -11.88 32.14
CA ASN A 590 -7.87 -10.49 32.57
C ASN A 590 -6.40 -10.06 32.62
N ILE A 591 -6.06 -9.05 31.84
CA ILE A 591 -4.73 -8.43 31.81
C ILE A 591 -4.87 -7.00 32.34
N THR A 592 -4.24 -6.73 33.47
CA THR A 592 -4.37 -5.49 34.24
C THR A 592 -2.99 -4.93 34.58
N GLY A 593 -2.94 -3.77 35.23
CA GLY A 593 -1.67 -3.23 35.76
C GLY A 593 -0.83 -4.22 36.60
N ASP A 594 -1.40 -5.30 37.14
CA ASP A 594 -0.69 -6.27 37.99
C ASP A 594 0.09 -7.35 37.20
N ASN A 595 -0.33 -7.66 35.97
CA ASN A 595 0.29 -8.69 35.12
C ASN A 595 0.67 -8.21 33.71
N PHE A 596 0.24 -7.02 33.29
CA PHE A 596 0.50 -6.47 31.94
C PHE A 596 1.99 -6.49 31.58
N ALA A 597 2.85 -6.00 32.46
CA ALA A 597 4.30 -5.92 32.24
C ALA A 597 5.01 -7.30 32.23
N LYS A 598 4.33 -8.36 32.68
CA LYS A 598 4.86 -9.74 32.64
C LYS A 598 4.46 -10.46 31.36
N ILE A 599 3.49 -9.93 30.63
CA ILE A 599 2.92 -10.56 29.43
C ILE A 599 3.42 -9.83 28.18
N PHE A 600 3.39 -8.50 28.16
CA PHE A 600 3.68 -7.71 26.96
C PHE A 600 5.13 -7.25 26.87
N PRO A 601 5.64 -6.95 25.64
CA PRO A 601 7.01 -6.51 25.42
C PRO A 601 7.38 -5.28 26.25
N PRO A 602 8.59 -5.23 26.85
CA PRO A 602 9.03 -4.11 27.67
C PRO A 602 8.96 -2.76 26.95
N SER A 603 9.26 -2.72 25.65
CA SER A 603 9.18 -1.51 24.82
C SER A 603 7.78 -0.88 24.81
N HIS A 604 6.73 -1.71 24.70
CA HIS A 604 5.34 -1.27 24.72
C HIS A 604 4.90 -0.81 26.12
N VAL A 605 5.34 -1.52 27.16
CA VAL A 605 5.09 -1.14 28.56
C VAL A 605 5.69 0.24 28.85
N ASP A 606 6.96 0.43 28.51
CA ASP A 606 7.69 1.70 28.69
C ASP A 606 7.02 2.85 27.93
N PHE A 607 6.56 2.60 26.70
CA PHE A 607 5.81 3.58 25.93
C PHE A 607 4.53 4.02 26.64
N LEU A 608 3.69 3.06 27.03
CA LEU A 608 2.44 3.37 27.70
C LEU A 608 2.70 4.11 29.02
N ASP A 609 3.73 3.70 29.79
CA ASP A 609 4.20 4.38 31.00
C ASP A 609 4.54 5.86 30.79
N ARG A 610 5.20 6.21 29.68
CA ARG A 610 5.52 7.61 29.33
C ARG A 610 4.28 8.48 29.12
N ILE A 611 3.19 7.92 28.59
CA ILE A 611 1.95 8.66 28.29
C ILE A 611 0.89 8.58 29.41
N LYS A 612 1.17 7.92 30.55
CA LYS A 612 0.23 7.82 31.67
C LYS A 612 -0.07 9.15 32.35
N THR A 613 0.89 10.08 32.41
CA THR A 613 0.73 11.34 33.17
C THR A 613 -0.29 12.28 32.53
N PRO A 614 -0.33 12.48 31.20
CA PRO A 614 -1.44 13.16 30.51
C PRO A 614 -2.80 12.47 30.72
N VAL A 615 -2.84 11.13 30.63
CA VAL A 615 -4.07 10.33 30.82
C VAL A 615 -4.63 10.44 32.25
N LYS A 616 -3.77 10.57 33.26
CA LYS A 616 -4.16 10.82 34.66
C LYS A 616 -4.80 12.20 34.86
N ARG A 617 -4.34 13.25 34.17
CA ARG A 617 -4.91 14.61 34.30
C ARG A 617 -6.35 14.68 33.78
N HIS A 618 -6.60 14.12 32.59
CA HIS A 618 -7.95 14.09 32.02
C HIS A 618 -8.95 13.22 32.80
N ALA A 619 -8.47 12.15 33.46
CA ALA A 619 -9.33 11.34 34.33
C ALA A 619 -9.77 12.10 35.59
N MET A 620 -8.91 12.97 36.15
CA MET A 620 -9.30 13.84 37.27
C MET A 620 -10.34 14.88 36.85
N ASP A 621 -10.25 15.41 35.63
CA ASP A 621 -11.23 16.36 35.08
C ASP A 621 -12.60 15.69 34.82
N GLN A 622 -12.63 14.43 34.37
CA GLN A 622 -13.88 13.66 34.18
C GLN A 622 -14.52 13.23 35.51
N GLU A 623 -13.74 12.86 36.53
CA GLU A 623 -14.26 12.59 37.89
C GLU A 623 -14.86 13.86 38.52
N TRP A 624 -14.32 15.05 38.21
CA TRP A 624 -14.90 16.33 38.63
C TRP A 624 -16.26 16.59 37.97
N ASP A 625 -16.41 16.29 36.67
CA ASP A 625 -17.68 16.45 35.95
C ASP A 625 -18.75 15.43 36.40
N GLU A 626 -18.39 14.17 36.67
CA GLU A 626 -19.34 13.18 37.23
C GLU A 626 -19.75 13.53 38.67
N GLY A 627 -18.82 14.06 39.47
CA GLY A 627 -19.10 14.56 40.82
C GLY A 627 -20.02 15.78 40.85
N ASP A 628 -19.92 16.66 39.85
CA ASP A 628 -20.75 17.87 39.75
C ASP A 628 -22.15 17.59 39.17
N GLN A 629 -22.31 16.57 38.32
CA GLN A 629 -23.66 16.11 37.92
C GLN A 629 -24.42 15.42 39.06
N LEU A 630 -23.73 14.74 39.97
CA LEU A 630 -24.30 14.19 41.21
C LEU A 630 -24.64 15.28 42.26
N LYS A 631 -23.99 16.45 42.21
CA LYS A 631 -24.35 17.61 43.04
C LYS A 631 -25.49 18.43 42.45
N LYS A 632 -25.53 18.63 41.12
CA LYS A 632 -26.60 19.38 40.43
C LYS A 632 -27.94 18.62 40.40
N SER A 633 -27.94 17.29 40.47
CA SER A 633 -29.15 16.48 40.59
C SER A 633 -29.79 16.49 42.00
N ARG A 634 -29.11 17.08 43.01
CA ARG A 634 -29.66 17.26 44.36
C ARG A 634 -30.27 18.65 44.62
N THR A 635 -30.26 19.58 43.64
CA THR A 635 -30.70 20.97 43.87
C THR A 635 -31.89 21.44 43.02
N TYR A 636 -32.50 20.58 42.20
CA TYR A 636 -33.70 20.94 41.41
C TYR A 636 -34.90 20.06 41.76
N THR A 637 -35.41 20.25 42.97
CA THR A 637 -36.80 19.95 43.34
C THR A 637 -37.32 21.08 44.22
N CYS A 638 -37.73 22.19 43.60
CA CYS A 638 -38.86 22.97 44.10
C CYS A 638 -39.32 24.00 43.05
N ASN A 639 -40.65 24.11 42.94
CA ASN A 639 -41.46 25.19 42.34
C ASN A 639 -41.88 25.04 40.88
N LEU A 640 -42.96 24.26 40.75
CA LEU A 640 -44.13 24.55 39.91
C LEU A 640 -44.56 26.02 40.03
N SER A 641 -44.91 26.67 38.92
CA SER A 641 -46.30 27.06 38.58
C SER A 641 -46.34 28.23 37.58
N GLN A 642 -47.25 28.07 36.61
CA GLN A 642 -47.74 29.00 35.57
C GLN A 642 -46.96 29.06 34.26
#